data_AF-A0A517Y8L3-F1
#
_entry.id   AF-A0A517Y8L3-F1
#
_cell.length_a   1.000
_cell.length_b   1.000
_cell.length_c   1.000
_cell.angle_alpha   90.00
_cell.angle_beta   90.00
_cell.angle_gamma   90.00
#
_symmetry.space_group_name_H-M   'P 1'
#
loop_
_entity.id
_entity.type
_entity.pdbx_description
1 polymer ?
#
loop_
_entity_poly.entity_id
_entity_poly.type
_entity_poly.pdbx_seq_one_letter_code
_entity_poly.pdbx_strand_id
1 'polypeptide(L)'
;MMNMTHMTDSQFDVHQPDAPASGKYLPLLVQWAGAICTAVTFVLAMILEGHGAEALDAKEINNSLGMKLVYIPPGKFTMGSPETEAGREAQETPHEVELTNGYYMGVHEVTVGQFKQFVADTNYQTDGERDGKGAYGANEAGKIEEMHARFNWKTPGFEQTDDHPVVDVSWSDAKAFCNWLSEKEKKTYRMATEAEWEYACRAGTTTAYAYSDDPEGLATGGNGADATARAKFPAWSIGIKGQDGHLFTAPVGQFKANPFGLYDMHGNVWEWCEDWYVPNGYSNEKQVDPTGPATGKAKVQRGGGWSSDFRRMRSAARIGRDWVAYRGCYQGFRVVLEKGSERAAQPAGTGRDAVAASSLRIQTQGNSWSYNVSRLRAIEKAAGIPEGTYYPSSEVIDGKPGPVYFPGCLNGGKKPARETTTLKTRLVEQQIEVFTYTHSGWHETDIADEIAEFGSQHNPKFRLLWQAGWNVHDGLGISKNGPVRDAVKIADLQAALDKNRQAVEARVEAINKKLGKTVVYLVPVGDAFVKLRAMVVDGQFPGVKKQSDLYNDDMPHQGRLGSLLQDYCVFAALYHRSPEGLKVTLDPAISDEQAALLQKIAWETVSKYPPAGVARVASANPQVSTSREAKLDKEFEYLVFDLGKGVELRLVKVKAQGQTFRIGSSKQEQEAVNAKYFNGKQQGKLAMEDEHAVTLTDDFYLGQFEVTRGQFRRFVEETGYQTIPELTDGGKGWDAKEKKFIGAVKRFSWRDTGLDFQTDDYPVVNVAIDDAREFCKWLHKNCDGRVKIREVRLPGEAEWEFACRAGSQTRFHFGDNDEQLVEFANVADAAAREKNLAPVTLNGRDGFPFSAPVGRLKPNPFGLYDMHGNVWEFCEDHYGKYAALPKERNALQTVVQGEIRPVMRGGAWHLTGSDCRCANRFIVGSTGRYATGGFRVLCMP
;
A
#
# COMPACT_ATOMS: atom_id res chain seq x y z
N MET A 1 -51.14 -49.38 -55.13
CA MET A 1 -51.00 -50.82 -54.84
C MET A 1 -50.79 -50.92 -53.33
N MET A 2 -51.64 -51.57 -52.50
CA MET A 2 -52.10 -52.97 -52.51
C MET A 2 -50.89 -53.93 -52.43
N ASN A 3 -50.80 -54.91 -51.51
CA ASN A 3 -51.76 -55.68 -50.69
C ASN A 3 -51.04 -56.22 -49.42
N MET A 4 -51.56 -57.00 -48.45
CA MET A 4 -52.84 -57.28 -47.74
C MET A 4 -52.61 -58.57 -46.90
N THR A 5 -53.16 -58.65 -45.67
CA THR A 5 -53.69 -59.89 -44.99
C THR A 5 -52.73 -61.06 -44.61
N HIS A 6 -53.05 -62.07 -43.74
CA HIS A 6 -54.27 -62.57 -43.02
C HIS A 6 -53.89 -63.16 -41.60
N MET A 7 -54.75 -63.16 -40.54
CA MET A 7 -55.59 -64.26 -39.93
C MET A 7 -54.88 -65.61 -39.59
N THR A 8 -55.16 -66.43 -38.55
CA THR A 8 -56.04 -66.52 -37.32
C THR A 8 -55.49 -67.67 -36.40
N ASP A 9 -56.03 -68.34 -35.34
CA ASP A 9 -57.18 -68.45 -34.36
C ASP A 9 -56.74 -69.51 -33.26
N SER A 10 -57.43 -69.99 -32.18
CA SER A 10 -58.45 -69.54 -31.18
C SER A 10 -58.64 -70.64 -30.06
N GLN A 11 -59.35 -70.37 -28.93
CA GLN A 11 -60.24 -71.27 -28.09
C GLN A 11 -60.10 -71.30 -26.52
N PHE A 12 -61.26 -71.52 -25.86
CA PHE A 12 -61.56 -71.94 -24.45
C PHE A 12 -61.48 -70.94 -23.24
N ASP A 13 -62.07 -71.33 -22.08
CA ASP A 13 -62.75 -70.49 -21.04
C ASP A 13 -62.36 -70.94 -19.57
N VAL A 14 -62.82 -70.51 -18.37
CA VAL A 14 -64.15 -70.12 -17.77
C VAL A 14 -64.01 -69.23 -16.48
N HIS A 15 -65.10 -68.55 -16.08
CA HIS A 15 -65.43 -67.75 -14.85
C HIS A 15 -64.49 -67.64 -13.60
N GLN A 16 -64.12 -66.39 -13.26
CA GLN A 16 -64.31 -65.58 -12.00
C GLN A 16 -64.24 -66.17 -10.57
N PRO A 17 -63.96 -65.36 -9.50
CA PRO A 17 -63.68 -63.90 -9.43
C PRO A 17 -62.41 -63.50 -8.61
N ASP A 18 -62.36 -62.23 -8.15
CA ASP A 18 -61.35 -61.52 -7.34
C ASP A 18 -60.03 -61.07 -8.03
N ALA A 19 -59.33 -60.12 -7.37
CA ALA A 19 -58.30 -59.24 -7.92
C ALA A 19 -56.86 -59.81 -7.80
N PRO A 20 -55.78 -59.19 -8.38
CA PRO A 20 -55.70 -57.94 -9.18
C PRO A 20 -54.91 -58.09 -10.51
N ALA A 21 -54.78 -57.02 -11.33
CA ALA A 21 -53.62 -56.76 -12.20
C ALA A 21 -53.65 -55.41 -12.95
N SER A 22 -52.48 -55.01 -13.46
CA SER A 22 -52.21 -53.85 -14.34
C SER A 22 -52.83 -53.95 -15.75
N GLY A 23 -53.16 -52.80 -16.35
CA GLY A 23 -53.48 -52.69 -17.79
C GLY A 23 -52.24 -52.52 -18.68
N LYS A 24 -52.45 -52.54 -20.02
CA LYS A 24 -51.53 -52.27 -21.16
C LYS A 24 -52.31 -52.54 -22.46
N TYR A 25 -52.14 -51.92 -23.63
CA TYR A 25 -51.50 -50.67 -24.13
C TYR A 25 -52.50 -50.07 -25.16
N LEU A 26 -52.63 -48.76 -25.45
CA LEU A 26 -51.66 -47.81 -26.04
C LEU A 26 -51.13 -48.26 -27.43
N PRO A 27 -51.37 -47.49 -28.51
CA PRO A 27 -50.52 -46.34 -28.88
C PRO A 27 -51.22 -44.99 -28.66
N LEU A 28 -50.62 -43.96 -28.04
CA LEU A 28 -49.47 -43.12 -28.45
C LEU A 28 -49.88 -42.11 -29.56
N LEU A 29 -49.86 -40.79 -29.36
CA LEU A 29 -49.45 -39.95 -28.21
C LEU A 29 -50.55 -38.89 -27.94
N VAL A 30 -51.08 -38.73 -26.72
CA VAL A 30 -50.47 -38.05 -25.55
C VAL A 30 -50.07 -36.59 -25.86
N GLN A 31 -50.96 -35.62 -25.55
CA GLN A 31 -50.55 -34.22 -25.30
C GLN A 31 -51.57 -33.30 -24.57
N TRP A 32 -52.89 -33.57 -24.60
CA TRP A 32 -53.90 -32.50 -24.39
C TRP A 32 -54.79 -32.55 -23.13
N ALA A 33 -54.44 -33.35 -22.09
CA ALA A 33 -55.21 -33.36 -20.82
C ALA A 33 -54.37 -33.21 -19.54
N GLY A 34 -53.07 -33.54 -19.57
CA GLY A 34 -52.17 -33.41 -18.40
C GLY A 34 -51.45 -32.06 -18.28
N ALA A 35 -51.72 -31.12 -19.18
CA ALA A 35 -50.88 -29.93 -19.41
C ALA A 35 -51.04 -28.84 -18.34
N ILE A 36 -52.19 -28.74 -17.66
CA ILE A 36 -52.51 -27.57 -16.82
C ILE A 36 -51.99 -27.72 -15.38
N CYS A 37 -52.22 -28.86 -14.72
CA CYS A 37 -51.75 -29.06 -13.34
C CYS A 37 -50.23 -29.26 -13.26
N THR A 38 -49.65 -30.03 -14.18
CA THR A 38 -48.19 -30.28 -14.18
C THR A 38 -47.39 -29.00 -14.43
N ALA A 39 -47.90 -28.10 -15.27
CA ALA A 39 -47.24 -26.82 -15.55
C ALA A 39 -47.12 -25.94 -14.29
N VAL A 40 -48.15 -25.84 -13.46
CA VAL A 40 -48.11 -25.05 -12.21
C VAL A 40 -47.09 -25.64 -11.23
N THR A 41 -47.03 -26.96 -11.08
CA THR A 41 -46.08 -27.60 -10.17
C THR A 41 -44.64 -27.53 -10.68
N PHE A 42 -44.40 -27.65 -11.99
CA PHE A 42 -43.05 -27.48 -12.56
C PHE A 42 -42.58 -26.02 -12.50
N VAL A 43 -43.47 -25.05 -12.69
CA VAL A 43 -43.13 -23.62 -12.52
C VAL A 43 -42.77 -23.29 -11.07
N LEU A 44 -43.42 -23.89 -10.07
CA LEU A 44 -42.98 -23.76 -8.67
C LEU A 44 -41.63 -24.44 -8.40
N ALA A 45 -41.34 -25.58 -9.03
CA ALA A 45 -40.03 -26.23 -8.92
C ALA A 45 -38.91 -25.38 -9.54
N MET A 46 -39.16 -24.75 -10.70
CA MET A 46 -38.23 -23.82 -11.36
C MET A 46 -38.01 -22.50 -10.59
N ILE A 47 -38.71 -22.26 -9.49
CA ILE A 47 -38.57 -21.05 -8.64
C ILE A 47 -37.70 -21.32 -7.40
N LEU A 48 -37.41 -22.58 -7.02
CA LEU A 48 -36.82 -22.88 -5.71
C LEU A 48 -35.54 -23.74 -5.67
N GLU A 49 -35.32 -24.72 -6.56
CA GLU A 49 -34.14 -25.61 -6.45
C GLU A 49 -33.42 -25.88 -7.78
N GLY A 50 -32.13 -25.52 -7.82
CA GLY A 50 -31.12 -26.17 -8.67
C GLY A 50 -31.22 -25.91 -10.18
N HIS A 51 -30.73 -24.75 -10.63
CA HIS A 51 -29.48 -24.61 -11.41
C HIS A 51 -29.31 -23.13 -11.79
N GLY A 52 -28.14 -22.54 -11.52
CA GLY A 52 -27.90 -21.14 -11.84
C GLY A 52 -27.88 -20.90 -13.35
N ALA A 53 -28.79 -20.09 -13.86
CA ALA A 53 -28.71 -19.60 -15.22
C ALA A 53 -27.56 -18.56 -15.31
N GLU A 54 -26.47 -18.92 -15.98
CA GLU A 54 -25.47 -17.93 -16.39
C GLU A 54 -26.16 -16.87 -17.25
N ALA A 55 -26.08 -15.61 -16.84
CA ALA A 55 -26.56 -14.51 -17.66
C ALA A 55 -25.68 -14.42 -18.91
N LEU A 56 -26.29 -14.46 -20.10
CA LEU A 56 -25.58 -14.23 -21.36
C LEU A 56 -24.96 -12.83 -21.33
N ASP A 57 -23.63 -12.74 -21.30
CA ASP A 57 -22.90 -11.48 -21.35
C ASP A 57 -23.36 -10.63 -22.55
N ALA A 58 -23.64 -9.35 -22.29
CA ALA A 58 -23.96 -8.41 -23.36
C ALA A 58 -22.71 -8.20 -24.23
N LYS A 59 -22.78 -8.55 -25.52
CA LYS A 59 -21.64 -8.38 -26.46
C LYS A 59 -21.07 -6.96 -26.43
N GLU A 60 -21.94 -5.95 -26.29
CA GLU A 60 -21.57 -4.55 -26.19
C GLU A 60 -22.30 -3.89 -25.02
N ILE A 61 -21.62 -2.99 -24.31
CA ILE A 61 -22.13 -2.20 -23.20
C ILE A 61 -21.85 -0.72 -23.43
N ASN A 62 -22.64 0.15 -22.80
CA ASN A 62 -22.39 1.60 -22.73
C ASN A 62 -22.13 1.98 -21.27
N ASN A 63 -21.15 2.85 -21.05
CA ASN A 63 -20.79 3.31 -19.70
C ASN A 63 -21.38 4.70 -19.36
N SER A 64 -21.10 5.21 -18.16
CA SER A 64 -21.61 6.50 -17.66
C SER A 64 -21.14 7.74 -18.42
N LEU A 65 -20.17 7.60 -19.33
CA LEU A 65 -19.66 8.64 -20.22
C LEU A 65 -20.13 8.46 -21.67
N GLY A 66 -21.00 7.48 -21.94
CA GLY A 66 -21.40 7.10 -23.31
C GLY A 66 -20.32 6.33 -24.08
N MET A 67 -19.25 5.87 -23.43
CA MET A 67 -18.25 5.01 -24.09
C MET A 67 -18.90 3.66 -24.38
N LYS A 68 -18.79 3.21 -25.64
CA LYS A 68 -19.07 1.83 -26.01
C LYS A 68 -17.88 0.94 -25.66
N LEU A 69 -18.14 -0.19 -25.01
CA LEU A 69 -17.15 -1.25 -24.83
C LEU A 69 -17.70 -2.56 -25.40
N VAL A 70 -16.86 -3.32 -26.09
CA VAL A 70 -17.20 -4.64 -26.65
C VAL A 70 -16.50 -5.74 -25.85
N TYR A 71 -17.18 -6.87 -25.65
CA TYR A 71 -16.64 -8.02 -24.95
C TYR A 71 -15.63 -8.78 -25.82
N ILE A 72 -14.41 -8.91 -25.31
CA ILE A 72 -13.31 -9.67 -25.88
C ILE A 72 -13.25 -11.02 -25.14
N PRO A 73 -13.46 -12.16 -25.82
CA PRO A 73 -13.49 -13.47 -25.17
C PRO A 73 -12.07 -13.93 -24.76
N PRO A 74 -11.95 -14.82 -23.76
CA PRO A 74 -10.68 -15.49 -23.48
C PRO A 74 -10.25 -16.38 -24.65
N GLY A 75 -8.95 -16.60 -24.82
CA GLY A 75 -8.44 -17.34 -25.98
C GLY A 75 -6.92 -17.44 -26.07
N LYS A 76 -6.45 -17.98 -27.20
CA LYS A 76 -5.03 -18.19 -27.52
C LYS A 76 -4.67 -17.49 -28.82
N PHE A 77 -3.47 -16.93 -28.87
CA PHE A 77 -2.90 -16.37 -30.10
C PHE A 77 -1.37 -16.43 -30.09
N THR A 78 -0.78 -16.19 -31.26
CA THR A 78 0.64 -15.93 -31.41
C THR A 78 0.88 -14.42 -31.31
N MET A 79 1.63 -13.98 -30.31
CA MET A 79 1.98 -12.59 -30.07
C MET A 79 3.36 -12.28 -30.67
N GLY A 80 3.50 -11.14 -31.34
CA GLY A 80 4.66 -10.81 -32.19
C GLY A 80 4.42 -11.13 -33.67
N SER A 81 5.48 -11.16 -34.48
CA SER A 81 5.39 -11.31 -35.95
C SER A 81 6.38 -12.36 -36.48
N PRO A 82 6.02 -13.12 -37.54
CA PRO A 82 6.94 -14.06 -38.17
C PRO A 82 8.08 -13.34 -38.89
N GLU A 83 9.25 -13.97 -39.03
CA GLU A 83 10.45 -13.35 -39.62
C GLU A 83 10.26 -12.83 -41.05
N THR A 84 9.22 -13.31 -41.76
CA THR A 84 8.84 -12.91 -43.11
C THR A 84 7.87 -11.72 -43.17
N GLU A 85 7.38 -11.19 -42.05
CA GLU A 85 6.41 -10.08 -42.05
C GLU A 85 7.06 -8.75 -42.50
N ALA A 86 6.46 -8.11 -43.51
CA ALA A 86 7.04 -6.92 -44.12
C ALA A 86 7.05 -5.72 -43.16
N GLY A 87 8.25 -5.28 -42.77
CA GLY A 87 8.41 -4.14 -41.85
C GLY A 87 8.52 -4.52 -40.36
N ARG A 88 8.63 -5.81 -40.04
CA ARG A 88 8.96 -6.35 -38.72
C ARG A 88 10.24 -5.74 -38.14
N GLU A 89 10.22 -5.39 -36.85
CA GLU A 89 11.40 -5.08 -36.06
C GLU A 89 11.85 -6.28 -35.19
N ALA A 90 13.11 -6.30 -34.75
CA ALA A 90 13.73 -7.50 -34.17
C ALA A 90 13.11 -7.94 -32.83
N GLN A 91 12.53 -7.02 -32.07
CA GLN A 91 11.91 -7.22 -30.77
C GLN A 91 10.54 -7.94 -30.81
N GLU A 92 10.04 -8.31 -31.99
CA GLU A 92 8.71 -8.89 -32.22
C GLU A 92 8.76 -10.42 -32.34
N THR A 93 9.46 -11.12 -31.45
CA THR A 93 9.65 -12.57 -31.55
C THR A 93 8.32 -13.33 -31.30
N PRO A 94 7.88 -14.20 -32.22
CA PRO A 94 6.56 -14.82 -32.13
C PRO A 94 6.52 -15.91 -31.04
N HIS A 95 5.53 -15.85 -30.15
CA HIS A 95 5.34 -16.78 -29.03
C HIS A 95 3.86 -17.01 -28.70
N GLU A 96 3.50 -18.12 -28.04
CA GLU A 96 2.11 -18.41 -27.65
C GLU A 96 1.70 -17.64 -26.39
N VAL A 97 0.55 -16.97 -26.44
CA VAL A 97 -0.09 -16.35 -25.28
C VAL A 97 -1.50 -16.90 -25.09
N GLU A 98 -1.84 -17.23 -23.85
CA GLU A 98 -3.17 -17.65 -23.40
C GLU A 98 -3.76 -16.58 -22.46
N LEU A 99 -4.86 -15.94 -22.88
CA LEU A 99 -5.66 -15.05 -22.03
C LEU A 99 -6.81 -15.87 -21.45
N THR A 100 -6.80 -16.12 -20.14
CA THR A 100 -7.75 -17.04 -19.48
C THR A 100 -9.07 -16.38 -19.14
N ASN A 101 -9.09 -15.04 -19.02
CA ASN A 101 -10.27 -14.25 -18.69
C ASN A 101 -10.67 -13.34 -19.85
N GLY A 102 -11.97 -13.26 -20.13
CA GLY A 102 -12.53 -12.26 -21.05
C GLY A 102 -12.76 -10.92 -20.38
N TYR A 103 -12.65 -9.85 -21.14
CA TYR A 103 -12.71 -8.46 -20.68
C TYR A 103 -13.49 -7.59 -21.65
N TYR A 104 -13.96 -6.42 -21.22
CA TYR A 104 -14.59 -5.45 -22.11
C TYR A 104 -13.53 -4.41 -22.53
N MET A 105 -13.43 -4.09 -23.81
CA MET A 105 -12.49 -3.09 -24.33
C MET A 105 -13.24 -1.94 -25.02
N GLY A 106 -12.77 -0.72 -24.83
CA GLY A 106 -13.28 0.47 -25.51
C GLY A 106 -13.28 0.29 -27.03
N VAL A 107 -14.45 0.45 -27.66
CA VAL A 107 -14.63 0.35 -29.12
C VAL A 107 -13.74 1.36 -29.86
N HIS A 108 -13.46 2.48 -29.21
CA HIS A 108 -12.59 3.57 -29.62
C HIS A 108 -11.57 3.90 -28.52
N GLU A 109 -10.58 4.72 -28.85
CA GLU A 109 -9.76 5.48 -27.91
C GLU A 109 -10.62 6.42 -27.04
N VAL A 110 -10.07 6.89 -25.91
CA VAL A 110 -10.72 7.92 -25.09
C VAL A 110 -10.77 9.23 -25.85
N THR A 111 -11.96 9.81 -26.00
CA THR A 111 -12.13 11.05 -26.77
C THR A 111 -11.85 12.30 -25.95
N VAL A 112 -11.57 13.42 -26.63
CA VAL A 112 -11.42 14.75 -26.03
C VAL A 112 -12.64 15.12 -25.18
N GLY A 113 -13.86 14.82 -25.61
CA GLY A 113 -15.09 15.07 -24.83
C GLY A 113 -15.17 14.23 -23.53
N GLN A 114 -14.76 12.97 -23.59
CA GLN A 114 -14.71 12.10 -22.41
C GLN A 114 -13.65 12.57 -21.41
N PHE A 115 -12.48 12.99 -21.91
CA PHE A 115 -11.40 13.55 -21.09
C PHE A 115 -11.77 14.94 -20.52
N LYS A 116 -12.54 15.76 -21.24
CA LYS A 116 -13.15 16.99 -20.70
C LYS A 116 -14.05 16.70 -19.51
N GLN A 117 -14.87 15.65 -19.56
CA GLN A 117 -15.70 15.26 -18.41
C GLN A 117 -14.87 14.79 -17.21
N PHE A 118 -13.80 14.02 -17.43
CA PHE A 118 -12.83 13.67 -16.38
C PHE A 118 -12.24 14.91 -15.70
N VAL A 119 -11.71 15.84 -16.48
CA VAL A 119 -11.11 17.08 -15.95
C VAL A 119 -12.16 17.96 -15.26
N ALA A 120 -13.38 18.03 -15.76
CA ALA A 120 -14.48 18.79 -15.14
C ALA A 120 -14.93 18.18 -13.79
N ASP A 121 -15.06 16.86 -13.71
CA ASP A 121 -15.49 16.14 -12.50
C ASP A 121 -14.45 16.19 -11.36
N THR A 122 -13.17 16.41 -11.69
CA THR A 122 -12.04 16.23 -10.76
C THR A 122 -11.15 17.47 -10.57
N ASN A 123 -11.28 18.47 -11.44
CA ASN A 123 -10.33 19.59 -11.59
C ASN A 123 -8.88 19.09 -11.82
N TYR A 124 -8.72 18.00 -12.58
CA TYR A 124 -7.41 17.41 -12.90
C TYR A 124 -6.54 18.34 -13.77
N GLN A 125 -5.23 18.32 -13.52
CA GLN A 125 -4.21 18.96 -14.35
C GLN A 125 -3.26 17.89 -14.86
N THR A 126 -3.13 17.77 -16.19
CA THR A 126 -2.27 16.74 -16.78
C THR A 126 -0.79 16.97 -16.44
N ASP A 127 0.05 15.96 -16.63
CA ASP A 127 1.50 16.06 -16.40
C ASP A 127 2.13 17.29 -17.07
N GLY A 128 1.66 17.67 -18.27
CA GLY A 128 2.13 18.85 -19.01
C GLY A 128 1.55 20.19 -18.58
N GLU A 129 0.36 20.21 -17.98
CA GLU A 129 -0.19 21.41 -17.33
C GLU A 129 0.48 21.63 -15.97
N ARG A 130 0.75 20.55 -15.24
CA ARG A 130 1.24 20.55 -13.86
C ARG A 130 2.74 20.81 -13.74
N ASP A 131 3.56 20.34 -14.69
CA ASP A 131 4.99 20.70 -14.74
C ASP A 131 5.29 21.99 -15.51
N GLY A 132 4.25 22.60 -16.11
CA GLY A 132 4.32 23.85 -16.86
C GLY A 132 5.06 23.77 -18.20
N LYS A 133 5.46 22.57 -18.66
CA LYS A 133 6.25 22.39 -19.89
C LYS A 133 5.39 22.07 -21.10
N GLY A 134 4.10 21.78 -20.93
CA GLY A 134 3.22 21.35 -22.01
C GLY A 134 3.67 20.02 -22.62
N ALA A 135 3.53 19.87 -23.94
CA ALA A 135 3.70 18.60 -24.64
C ALA A 135 4.44 18.75 -25.99
N TYR A 136 4.72 17.63 -26.66
CA TYR A 136 5.32 17.59 -28.00
C TYR A 136 4.24 17.75 -29.09
N GLY A 137 3.82 18.99 -29.34
CA GLY A 137 2.84 19.33 -30.37
C GLY A 137 3.40 19.44 -31.79
N ALA A 138 2.50 19.59 -32.76
CA ALA A 138 2.82 19.81 -34.17
C ALA A 138 2.68 21.29 -34.55
N ASN A 139 3.36 21.72 -35.61
CA ASN A 139 3.17 23.06 -36.20
C ASN A 139 2.50 22.99 -37.59
N GLU A 140 2.20 24.17 -38.15
CA GLU A 140 1.55 24.33 -39.47
C GLU A 140 2.29 23.64 -40.64
N ALA A 141 3.58 23.34 -40.47
CA ALA A 141 4.43 22.64 -41.43
C ALA A 141 4.50 21.12 -41.19
N GLY A 142 3.68 20.57 -40.29
CA GLY A 142 3.63 19.14 -39.99
C GLY A 142 4.89 18.63 -39.27
N LYS A 143 5.66 19.53 -38.66
CA LYS A 143 6.84 19.18 -37.87
C LYS A 143 6.43 19.07 -36.40
N ILE A 144 6.81 17.95 -35.76
CA ILE A 144 6.77 17.83 -34.29
C ILE A 144 7.84 18.77 -33.70
N GLU A 145 7.43 19.65 -32.80
CA GLU A 145 8.30 20.62 -32.15
C GLU A 145 8.76 20.12 -30.77
N GLU A 146 9.70 20.84 -30.17
CA GLU A 146 10.13 20.56 -28.79
C GLU A 146 9.01 20.85 -27.78
N MET A 147 9.05 20.16 -26.64
CA MET A 147 8.01 20.22 -25.62
C MET A 147 7.83 21.65 -25.10
N HIS A 148 6.63 22.21 -25.28
CA HIS A 148 6.35 23.62 -24.94
C HIS A 148 4.94 23.81 -24.38
N ALA A 149 4.80 24.69 -23.39
CA ALA A 149 3.56 25.01 -22.66
C ALA A 149 2.34 25.45 -23.50
N ARG A 150 2.51 25.65 -24.82
CA ARG A 150 1.42 25.97 -25.76
C ARG A 150 0.70 24.72 -26.25
N PHE A 151 1.38 23.58 -26.20
CA PHE A 151 0.87 22.27 -26.58
C PHE A 151 0.46 21.52 -25.32
N ASN A 152 -0.75 21.00 -25.34
CA ASN A 152 -1.41 20.23 -24.30
C ASN A 152 -2.70 19.65 -24.90
N TRP A 153 -3.40 18.80 -24.16
CA TRP A 153 -4.61 18.09 -24.60
C TRP A 153 -5.77 19.00 -25.10
N LYS A 154 -5.74 20.31 -24.85
CA LYS A 154 -6.72 21.30 -25.36
C LYS A 154 -6.25 21.97 -26.66
N THR A 155 -4.94 21.99 -26.94
CA THR A 155 -4.30 22.73 -28.04
C THR A 155 -3.06 22.00 -28.59
N PRO A 156 -3.20 20.81 -29.21
CA PRO A 156 -2.06 19.96 -29.63
C PRO A 156 -1.27 20.47 -30.84
N GLY A 157 -1.62 21.65 -31.38
CA GLY A 157 -1.01 22.25 -32.58
C GLY A 157 -1.85 22.10 -33.85
N PHE A 158 -2.96 21.37 -33.77
CA PHE A 158 -4.00 21.23 -34.79
C PHE A 158 -5.38 21.23 -34.13
N GLU A 159 -6.44 21.34 -34.93
CA GLU A 159 -7.83 21.35 -34.44
C GLU A 159 -8.31 19.95 -34.05
N GLN A 160 -9.05 19.85 -32.95
CA GLN A 160 -9.75 18.62 -32.51
C GLN A 160 -11.17 18.98 -32.03
N THR A 161 -12.14 18.12 -32.36
CA THR A 161 -13.49 18.13 -31.76
C THR A 161 -13.56 17.17 -30.57
N ASP A 162 -14.67 17.17 -29.85
CA ASP A 162 -14.91 16.28 -28.70
C ASP A 162 -14.95 14.79 -29.07
N ASP A 163 -15.08 14.47 -30.35
CA ASP A 163 -15.10 13.11 -30.91
C ASP A 163 -13.72 12.63 -31.39
N HIS A 164 -12.68 13.47 -31.36
CA HIS A 164 -11.30 13.07 -31.65
C HIS A 164 -10.67 12.36 -30.44
N PRO A 165 -9.69 11.47 -30.63
CA PRO A 165 -8.94 10.87 -29.52
C PRO A 165 -8.19 11.96 -28.75
N VAL A 166 -8.18 11.87 -27.42
CA VAL A 166 -7.38 12.79 -26.60
C VAL A 166 -5.89 12.51 -26.79
N VAL A 167 -5.12 13.56 -27.07
CA VAL A 167 -3.66 13.52 -27.24
C VAL A 167 -2.95 14.43 -26.25
N ASP A 168 -1.62 14.50 -26.29
CA ASP A 168 -0.80 15.25 -25.32
C ASP A 168 -1.02 14.80 -23.86
N VAL A 169 -1.45 13.54 -23.67
CA VAL A 169 -1.63 12.86 -22.39
C VAL A 169 -0.54 11.82 -22.13
N SER A 170 -0.06 11.79 -20.90
CA SER A 170 0.96 10.84 -20.44
C SER A 170 0.38 9.49 -20.01
N TRP A 171 1.25 8.55 -19.66
CA TRP A 171 0.84 7.28 -19.06
C TRP A 171 0.17 7.51 -17.70
N SER A 172 0.66 8.49 -16.93
CA SER A 172 0.08 8.93 -15.67
C SER A 172 -1.33 9.49 -15.86
N ASP A 173 -1.53 10.32 -16.88
CA ASP A 173 -2.82 10.95 -17.20
C ASP A 173 -3.86 9.89 -17.62
N ALA A 174 -3.45 8.95 -18.49
CA ALA A 174 -4.26 7.80 -18.92
C ALA A 174 -4.65 6.90 -17.74
N LYS A 175 -3.69 6.60 -16.84
CA LYS A 175 -3.95 5.82 -15.62
C LYS A 175 -4.88 6.56 -14.66
N ALA A 176 -4.74 7.87 -14.51
CA ALA A 176 -5.60 8.69 -13.66
C ALA A 176 -7.06 8.69 -14.15
N PHE A 177 -7.28 8.81 -15.47
CA PHE A 177 -8.61 8.66 -16.07
C PHE A 177 -9.23 7.29 -15.76
N CYS A 178 -8.49 6.19 -15.93
CA CYS A 178 -8.98 4.85 -15.64
C CYS A 178 -9.33 4.65 -14.15
N ASN A 179 -8.52 5.20 -13.24
CA ASN A 179 -8.76 5.16 -11.80
C ASN A 179 -10.03 5.96 -11.42
N TRP A 180 -10.21 7.16 -11.98
CA TRP A 180 -11.42 7.96 -11.77
C TRP A 180 -12.67 7.26 -12.29
N LEU A 181 -12.63 6.69 -13.50
CA LEU A 181 -13.76 5.98 -14.09
C LEU A 181 -14.13 4.73 -13.29
N SER A 182 -13.13 4.02 -12.74
CA SER A 182 -13.32 2.94 -11.77
C SER A 182 -14.12 3.38 -10.53
N GLU A 183 -13.73 4.51 -9.94
CA GLU A 183 -14.40 5.05 -8.75
C GLU A 183 -15.74 5.73 -9.06
N LYS A 184 -15.96 6.22 -10.28
CA LYS A 184 -17.23 6.77 -10.76
C LYS A 184 -18.30 5.67 -10.91
N GLU A 185 -17.92 4.49 -11.41
CA GLU A 185 -18.86 3.40 -11.69
C GLU A 185 -18.83 2.23 -10.70
N LYS A 186 -17.88 2.21 -9.76
CA LYS A 186 -17.62 1.08 -8.84
C LYS A 186 -17.37 -0.24 -9.58
N LYS A 187 -16.58 -0.15 -10.65
CA LYS A 187 -16.03 -1.26 -11.44
C LYS A 187 -14.51 -1.12 -11.53
N THR A 188 -13.79 -2.09 -12.11
CA THR A 188 -12.35 -1.91 -12.39
C THR A 188 -12.11 -1.60 -13.86
N TYR A 189 -11.80 -0.33 -14.15
CA TYR A 189 -11.28 0.15 -15.42
C TYR A 189 -9.76 0.36 -15.33
N ARG A 190 -9.04 0.03 -16.41
CA ARG A 190 -7.58 0.14 -16.54
C ARG A 190 -7.19 0.34 -18.01
N MET A 191 -5.91 0.51 -18.31
CA MET A 191 -5.42 0.30 -19.68
C MET A 191 -5.37 -1.21 -19.98
N ALA A 192 -5.26 -1.54 -21.27
CA ALA A 192 -4.98 -2.91 -21.70
C ALA A 192 -3.56 -3.33 -21.29
N THR A 193 -3.33 -4.63 -21.11
CA THR A 193 -1.96 -5.16 -21.21
C THR A 193 -1.49 -5.16 -22.66
N GLU A 194 -0.19 -5.26 -22.91
CA GLU A 194 0.36 -5.35 -24.26
C GLU A 194 -0.20 -6.56 -25.02
N ALA A 195 -0.43 -7.68 -24.32
CA ALA A 195 -1.01 -8.89 -24.88
C ALA A 195 -2.51 -8.80 -25.12
N GLU A 196 -3.27 -8.20 -24.19
CA GLU A 196 -4.68 -7.90 -24.40
C GLU A 196 -4.88 -6.97 -25.61
N TRP A 197 -4.02 -5.96 -25.76
CA TRP A 197 -4.07 -5.05 -26.89
C TRP A 197 -3.78 -5.76 -28.21
N GLU A 198 -2.71 -6.58 -28.29
CA GLU A 198 -2.39 -7.29 -29.53
C GLU A 198 -3.45 -8.35 -29.89
N TYR A 199 -3.94 -9.12 -28.90
CA TYR A 199 -5.04 -10.07 -29.10
C TYR A 199 -6.29 -9.39 -29.64
N ALA A 200 -6.68 -8.27 -29.02
CA ALA A 200 -7.83 -7.48 -29.41
C ALA A 200 -7.66 -6.82 -30.78
N CYS A 201 -6.46 -6.32 -31.10
CA CYS A 201 -6.09 -5.77 -32.41
C CYS A 201 -6.22 -6.83 -33.50
N ARG A 202 -5.57 -7.99 -33.33
CA ARG A 202 -5.57 -9.10 -34.28
C ARG A 202 -6.96 -9.71 -34.48
N ALA A 203 -7.78 -9.77 -33.43
CA ALA A 203 -9.16 -10.28 -33.48
C ALA A 203 -9.31 -11.64 -34.20
N GLY A 204 -8.38 -12.56 -33.91
CA GLY A 204 -8.32 -13.90 -34.52
C GLY A 204 -7.56 -14.00 -35.84
N THR A 205 -7.01 -12.91 -36.38
CA THR A 205 -6.18 -12.93 -37.60
C THR A 205 -4.68 -13.09 -37.29
N THR A 206 -3.95 -13.72 -38.21
CA THR A 206 -2.47 -13.86 -38.15
C THR A 206 -1.74 -12.89 -39.08
N THR A 207 -2.48 -12.00 -39.74
CA THR A 207 -1.98 -11.07 -40.76
C THR A 207 -1.28 -9.85 -40.15
N ALA A 208 -0.55 -9.08 -40.97
CA ALA A 208 0.13 -7.86 -40.52
C ALA A 208 -0.87 -6.81 -39.98
N TYR A 209 -2.01 -6.64 -40.64
CA TYR A 209 -3.15 -5.83 -40.20
C TYR A 209 -4.39 -6.73 -40.09
N ALA A 210 -5.38 -6.38 -39.25
CA ALA A 210 -6.54 -7.23 -38.96
C ALA A 210 -7.53 -7.47 -40.12
N TYR A 211 -7.16 -7.03 -41.33
CA TYR A 211 -7.91 -7.16 -42.58
C TYR A 211 -7.03 -7.40 -43.82
N SER A 212 -5.70 -7.41 -43.70
CA SER A 212 -4.75 -7.48 -44.85
C SER A 212 -3.31 -7.77 -44.41
N ASP A 213 -2.51 -8.36 -45.29
CA ASP A 213 -1.04 -8.31 -45.22
C ASP A 213 -0.45 -7.19 -46.10
N ASP A 214 -1.20 -6.71 -47.11
CA ASP A 214 -0.83 -5.56 -47.94
C ASP A 214 -1.07 -4.26 -47.17
N PRO A 215 -0.02 -3.42 -46.97
CA PRO A 215 -0.15 -2.09 -46.37
C PRO A 215 -1.19 -1.18 -47.00
N GLU A 216 -1.46 -1.27 -48.31
CA GLU A 216 -2.44 -0.40 -48.99
C GLU A 216 -3.87 -0.58 -48.42
N GLY A 217 -4.14 -1.68 -47.70
CA GLY A 217 -5.39 -1.87 -46.95
C GLY A 217 -5.62 -0.83 -45.84
N LEU A 218 -4.54 -0.24 -45.29
CA LEU A 218 -4.60 0.83 -44.29
C LEU A 218 -5.43 2.03 -44.77
N ALA A 219 -5.45 2.32 -46.08
CA ALA A 219 -6.21 3.42 -46.68
C ALA A 219 -7.74 3.38 -46.44
N THR A 220 -8.27 2.28 -45.89
CA THR A 220 -9.67 2.18 -45.44
C THR A 220 -9.80 1.71 -43.98
N GLY A 221 -8.69 1.50 -43.28
CA GLY A 221 -8.62 0.78 -42.01
C GLY A 221 -7.65 1.36 -40.97
N GLY A 222 -7.12 2.57 -41.18
CA GLY A 222 -6.32 3.30 -40.19
C GLY A 222 -5.84 4.66 -40.73
N ASN A 223 -5.69 5.63 -39.83
CA ASN A 223 -5.14 6.96 -40.10
C ASN A 223 -3.61 6.97 -39.90
N GLY A 224 -2.83 7.39 -40.89
CA GLY A 224 -1.37 7.38 -40.85
C GLY A 224 -0.69 8.23 -41.91
N ALA A 225 0.64 8.12 -42.00
CA ALA A 225 1.41 8.86 -42.99
C ALA A 225 1.21 8.28 -44.40
N ASP A 226 0.34 8.93 -45.17
CA ASP A 226 -0.28 8.47 -46.40
C ASP A 226 -0.09 9.47 -47.58
N ALA A 227 -0.85 9.32 -48.68
CA ALA A 227 -0.83 10.29 -49.77
C ALA A 227 -1.55 11.63 -49.44
N THR A 228 -2.42 11.69 -48.44
CA THR A 228 -3.02 12.94 -47.92
C THR A 228 -1.95 13.78 -47.22
N ALA A 229 -1.24 13.19 -46.27
CA ALA A 229 -0.11 13.79 -45.57
C ALA A 229 1.01 14.21 -46.54
N ARG A 230 1.33 13.40 -47.55
CA ARG A 230 2.33 13.75 -48.59
C ARG A 230 1.99 15.03 -49.35
N ALA A 231 0.71 15.22 -49.70
CA ALA A 231 0.26 16.36 -50.49
C ALA A 231 0.44 17.69 -49.74
N LYS A 232 0.33 17.67 -48.41
CA LYS A 232 0.55 18.84 -47.53
C LYS A 232 2.01 18.95 -47.03
N PHE A 233 2.66 17.84 -46.74
CA PHE A 233 3.98 17.75 -46.11
C PHE A 233 4.94 16.88 -46.96
N PRO A 234 5.50 17.38 -48.09
CA PRO A 234 6.29 16.57 -49.01
C PRO A 234 7.53 15.89 -48.42
N ALA A 235 8.05 16.38 -47.28
CA ALA A 235 9.23 15.85 -46.58
C ALA A 235 8.95 14.63 -45.68
N TRP A 236 7.68 14.29 -45.42
CA TRP A 236 7.32 13.14 -44.59
C TRP A 236 7.73 11.80 -45.22
N SER A 237 7.89 10.75 -44.41
CA SER A 237 7.91 9.37 -44.90
C SER A 237 6.48 8.87 -44.96
N ILE A 238 6.05 8.26 -46.06
CA ILE A 238 4.68 7.72 -46.19
C ILE A 238 4.74 6.24 -46.50
N GLY A 239 3.76 5.48 -46.02
CA GLY A 239 3.76 4.03 -46.18
C GLY A 239 3.01 3.49 -47.40
N ILE A 240 2.03 4.26 -47.88
CA ILE A 240 1.00 3.79 -48.81
C ILE A 240 0.73 4.82 -49.93
N LYS A 241 0.06 4.40 -51.00
CA LYS A 241 -0.41 5.25 -52.09
C LYS A 241 -1.86 5.73 -51.89
N GLY A 242 -2.64 4.99 -51.10
CA GLY A 242 -4.00 5.37 -50.73
C GLY A 242 -4.07 6.68 -49.92
N GLN A 243 -5.29 7.19 -49.78
CA GLN A 243 -5.62 8.41 -49.05
C GLN A 243 -6.63 8.10 -47.95
N ASP A 244 -6.30 8.42 -46.70
CA ASP A 244 -7.22 8.29 -45.55
C ASP A 244 -8.08 9.56 -45.34
N GLY A 245 -7.67 10.70 -45.90
CA GLY A 245 -8.39 11.98 -45.84
C GLY A 245 -8.01 12.87 -44.65
N HIS A 246 -7.09 12.46 -43.78
CA HIS A 246 -6.70 13.18 -42.57
C HIS A 246 -5.22 13.64 -42.61
N LEU A 247 -4.91 14.77 -41.96
CA LEU A 247 -3.55 15.31 -41.83
C LEU A 247 -2.97 15.15 -40.42
N PHE A 248 -3.84 14.86 -39.46
CA PHE A 248 -3.61 14.75 -38.03
C PHE A 248 -4.59 13.69 -37.49
N THR A 249 -4.92 13.68 -36.20
CA THR A 249 -5.97 12.80 -35.67
C THR A 249 -7.29 12.95 -36.45
N ALA A 250 -8.01 11.85 -36.64
CA ALA A 250 -9.38 11.83 -37.10
C ALA A 250 -10.35 11.81 -35.90
N PRO A 251 -11.65 12.09 -36.09
CA PRO A 251 -12.67 11.60 -35.16
C PRO A 251 -12.50 10.08 -34.98
N VAL A 252 -12.83 9.54 -33.81
CA VAL A 252 -12.80 8.08 -33.63
C VAL A 252 -13.89 7.39 -34.46
N GLY A 253 -13.64 6.14 -34.84
CA GLY A 253 -14.61 5.28 -35.50
C GLY A 253 -14.81 5.53 -37.00
N GLN A 254 -13.96 6.33 -37.67
CA GLN A 254 -14.09 6.60 -39.11
C GLN A 254 -13.62 5.43 -40.00
N PHE A 255 -12.70 4.61 -39.50
CA PHE A 255 -12.05 3.55 -40.30
C PHE A 255 -12.73 2.19 -40.14
N LYS A 256 -12.37 1.23 -40.99
CA LYS A 256 -12.90 -0.14 -40.92
C LYS A 256 -12.51 -0.83 -39.61
N ALA A 257 -13.51 -1.14 -38.79
CA ALA A 257 -13.35 -1.97 -37.60
C ALA A 257 -12.81 -3.38 -37.90
N ASN A 258 -12.10 -3.95 -36.94
CA ASN A 258 -11.61 -5.32 -36.99
C ASN A 258 -12.72 -6.36 -36.68
N PRO A 259 -12.47 -7.68 -36.83
CA PRO A 259 -13.48 -8.72 -36.55
C PRO A 259 -14.09 -8.74 -35.14
N PHE A 260 -13.47 -8.12 -34.13
CA PHE A 260 -14.07 -7.96 -32.79
C PHE A 260 -14.94 -6.69 -32.67
N GLY A 261 -14.98 -5.83 -33.70
CA GLY A 261 -15.72 -4.58 -33.69
C GLY A 261 -14.95 -3.40 -33.08
N LEU A 262 -13.63 -3.53 -32.91
CA LEU A 262 -12.76 -2.45 -32.45
C LEU A 262 -12.30 -1.60 -33.62
N TYR A 263 -12.33 -0.29 -33.42
CA TYR A 263 -11.91 0.71 -34.41
C TYR A 263 -10.50 1.23 -34.09
N ASP A 264 -9.88 1.77 -35.13
CA ASP A 264 -8.64 2.57 -35.08
C ASP A 264 -7.38 1.86 -34.54
N MET A 265 -7.47 0.54 -34.31
CA MET A 265 -6.38 -0.38 -33.88
C MET A 265 -5.13 -0.41 -34.81
N HIS A 266 -5.10 0.37 -35.89
CA HIS A 266 -4.03 0.43 -36.90
C HIS A 266 -3.71 1.88 -37.31
N GLY A 267 -3.82 2.85 -36.41
CA GLY A 267 -3.45 4.23 -36.70
C GLY A 267 -4.02 5.22 -35.71
N ASN A 268 -4.36 6.41 -36.20
CA ASN A 268 -4.94 7.53 -35.46
C ASN A 268 -4.03 8.05 -34.34
N VAL A 269 -3.95 7.38 -33.18
CA VAL A 269 -3.02 7.72 -32.09
C VAL A 269 -2.36 6.48 -31.48
N TRP A 270 -1.12 6.64 -31.02
CA TRP A 270 -0.40 5.59 -30.30
C TRP A 270 -1.02 5.39 -28.93
N GLU A 271 -1.44 4.17 -28.63
CA GLU A 271 -2.13 3.84 -27.39
C GLU A 271 -1.17 3.37 -26.29
N TRP A 272 -1.28 3.94 -25.09
CA TRP A 272 -0.62 3.42 -23.89
C TRP A 272 -1.20 2.07 -23.44
N CYS A 273 -0.31 1.14 -23.08
CA CYS A 273 -0.64 -0.10 -22.36
C CYS A 273 -0.13 -0.04 -20.91
N GLU A 274 -0.60 -0.92 -20.02
CA GLU A 274 -0.12 -1.04 -18.64
C GLU A 274 1.37 -1.44 -18.56
N ASP A 275 1.85 -2.24 -19.51
CA ASP A 275 3.13 -2.95 -19.48
C ASP A 275 4.37 -2.05 -19.50
N TRP A 276 5.41 -2.52 -18.82
CA TRP A 276 6.77 -2.02 -19.00
C TRP A 276 7.41 -2.68 -20.25
N TYR A 277 7.94 -1.86 -21.15
CA TYR A 277 8.50 -2.31 -22.43
C TYR A 277 9.84 -3.03 -22.25
N VAL A 278 9.95 -4.21 -22.88
CA VAL A 278 11.17 -5.01 -22.94
C VAL A 278 11.89 -4.74 -24.28
N PRO A 279 13.05 -4.06 -24.28
CA PRO A 279 13.73 -3.64 -25.52
C PRO A 279 14.41 -4.78 -26.28
N ASN A 280 14.72 -5.89 -25.61
CA ASN A 280 15.33 -7.07 -26.23
C ASN A 280 14.29 -8.02 -26.88
N GLY A 281 13.01 -7.63 -26.90
CA GLY A 281 11.90 -8.44 -27.39
C GLY A 281 11.27 -9.36 -26.34
N TYR A 282 10.33 -10.17 -26.80
CA TYR A 282 9.61 -11.16 -25.99
C TYR A 282 10.48 -12.40 -25.68
N SER A 283 10.11 -13.14 -24.63
CA SER A 283 10.58 -14.53 -24.47
C SER A 283 9.86 -15.42 -25.50
N ASN A 284 10.56 -16.44 -26.01
CA ASN A 284 9.96 -17.45 -26.89
C ASN A 284 9.12 -18.47 -26.11
N GLU A 285 9.12 -18.39 -24.77
CA GLU A 285 8.30 -19.22 -23.89
C GLU A 285 6.82 -18.85 -23.99
N LYS A 286 5.95 -19.85 -23.81
CA LYS A 286 4.52 -19.62 -23.68
C LYS A 286 4.21 -18.79 -22.44
N GLN A 287 3.30 -17.81 -22.58
CA GLN A 287 2.81 -16.99 -21.48
C GLN A 287 1.32 -17.19 -21.23
N VAL A 288 0.87 -16.90 -20.01
CA VAL A 288 -0.52 -16.96 -19.57
C VAL A 288 -0.84 -15.66 -18.82
N ASP A 289 -1.88 -14.95 -19.25
CA ASP A 289 -2.29 -13.61 -18.75
C ASP A 289 -1.13 -12.62 -18.49
N PRO A 290 -0.20 -12.41 -19.45
CA PRO A 290 0.98 -11.58 -19.20
C PRO A 290 0.65 -10.08 -19.04
N THR A 291 1.32 -9.47 -18.07
CA THR A 291 1.23 -8.05 -17.67
C THR A 291 2.56 -7.31 -17.82
N GLY A 292 3.50 -7.91 -18.58
CA GLY A 292 4.87 -7.45 -18.73
C GLY A 292 5.74 -7.72 -17.48
N PRO A 293 7.01 -7.25 -17.48
CA PRO A 293 7.85 -7.29 -16.29
C PRO A 293 7.35 -6.26 -15.25
N ALA A 294 7.55 -6.55 -13.96
CA ALA A 294 7.09 -5.68 -12.86
C ALA A 294 7.70 -4.26 -12.88
N THR A 295 8.88 -4.08 -13.49
CA THR A 295 9.58 -2.80 -13.64
C THR A 295 10.21 -2.68 -15.03
N GLY A 296 10.49 -1.45 -15.44
CA GLY A 296 11.20 -1.14 -16.68
C GLY A 296 11.55 0.33 -16.80
N LYS A 297 12.17 0.72 -17.91
CA LYS A 297 12.53 2.13 -18.20
C LYS A 297 11.49 2.85 -19.06
N ALA A 298 10.75 2.09 -19.86
CA ALA A 298 9.81 2.60 -20.83
C ALA A 298 8.44 1.95 -20.66
N LYS A 299 7.36 2.69 -20.90
CA LYS A 299 6.01 2.11 -21.04
C LYS A 299 5.73 1.76 -22.50
N VAL A 300 4.97 0.68 -22.69
CA VAL A 300 4.59 0.17 -24.02
C VAL A 300 3.61 1.14 -24.69
N GLN A 301 3.80 1.36 -25.99
CA GLN A 301 2.76 1.84 -26.88
C GLN A 301 2.54 0.91 -28.07
N ARG A 302 1.29 0.85 -28.56
CA ARG A 302 0.82 0.08 -29.72
C ARG A 302 -0.03 0.95 -30.67
N GLY A 303 -0.44 0.39 -31.81
CA GLY A 303 -1.39 1.01 -32.76
C GLY A 303 -0.78 1.74 -33.96
N GLY A 304 0.31 2.49 -33.77
CA GLY A 304 0.71 3.51 -34.75
C GLY A 304 -0.02 4.83 -34.49
N GLY A 305 -0.12 5.70 -35.49
CA GLY A 305 -0.82 6.99 -35.36
C GLY A 305 -0.62 7.87 -36.60
N TRP A 306 -1.33 8.99 -36.70
CA TRP A 306 -1.40 9.86 -37.90
C TRP A 306 -0.04 10.26 -38.51
N SER A 307 1.04 10.33 -37.71
CA SER A 307 2.40 10.63 -38.17
C SER A 307 3.31 9.40 -38.44
N SER A 308 2.73 8.19 -38.43
CA SER A 308 3.45 6.91 -38.54
C SER A 308 3.29 6.28 -39.91
N ASP A 309 4.34 5.66 -40.44
CA ASP A 309 4.23 4.82 -41.64
C ASP A 309 3.77 3.39 -41.33
N PHE A 310 3.40 2.66 -42.39
CA PHE A 310 2.79 1.32 -42.33
C PHE A 310 3.49 0.32 -41.39
N ARG A 311 4.83 0.39 -41.29
CA ARG A 311 5.64 -0.56 -40.52
C ARG A 311 5.34 -0.49 -39.02
N ARG A 312 4.80 0.64 -38.56
CA ARG A 312 4.44 0.89 -37.16
C ARG A 312 2.95 0.78 -36.86
N MET A 313 2.12 0.58 -37.88
CA MET A 313 0.67 0.39 -37.76
C MET A 313 0.26 -1.10 -37.78
N ARG A 314 1.24 -2.02 -37.93
CA ARG A 314 1.03 -3.47 -37.91
C ARG A 314 0.58 -3.93 -36.52
N SER A 315 -0.19 -5.01 -36.47
CA SER A 315 -0.69 -5.64 -35.25
C SER A 315 0.41 -5.88 -34.22
N ALA A 316 1.56 -6.42 -34.65
CA ALA A 316 2.72 -6.72 -33.82
C ALA A 316 3.63 -5.52 -33.50
N ALA A 317 3.40 -4.35 -34.12
CA ALA A 317 4.27 -3.20 -33.94
C ALA A 317 4.17 -2.64 -32.52
N ARG A 318 5.34 -2.47 -31.89
CA ARG A 318 5.49 -2.07 -30.48
C ARG A 318 6.64 -1.09 -30.32
N ILE A 319 6.45 -0.07 -29.49
CA ILE A 319 7.52 0.85 -29.09
C ILE A 319 7.53 1.05 -27.58
N GLY A 320 8.71 1.33 -27.03
CA GLY A 320 8.86 1.87 -25.68
C GLY A 320 9.00 3.38 -25.71
N ARG A 321 8.38 4.08 -24.74
CA ARG A 321 8.72 5.47 -24.40
C ARG A 321 9.41 5.51 -23.04
N ASP A 322 10.70 5.88 -23.04
CA ASP A 322 11.62 5.89 -21.89
C ASP A 322 11.26 6.88 -20.75
N TRP A 323 10.04 7.42 -20.73
CA TRP A 323 9.55 8.33 -19.70
C TRP A 323 8.03 8.23 -19.56
N VAL A 324 7.53 7.90 -18.37
CA VAL A 324 6.08 7.78 -18.09
C VAL A 324 5.30 9.07 -18.29
N ALA A 325 5.97 10.23 -18.12
CA ALA A 325 5.41 11.55 -18.35
C ALA A 325 5.65 12.08 -19.78
N TYR A 326 6.13 11.23 -20.71
CA TYR A 326 6.17 11.55 -22.14
C TYR A 326 4.74 11.72 -22.67
N ARG A 327 4.52 12.71 -23.53
CA ARG A 327 3.19 13.13 -23.98
C ARG A 327 3.33 13.96 -25.25
N GLY A 328 2.61 13.57 -26.31
CA GLY A 328 2.71 14.22 -27.61
C GLY A 328 1.43 14.08 -28.42
N CYS A 329 1.33 14.92 -29.45
CA CYS A 329 0.09 15.14 -30.21
C CYS A 329 -0.34 13.96 -31.11
N TYR A 330 0.32 12.81 -31.00
CA TYR A 330 0.07 11.59 -31.78
C TYR A 330 -0.19 10.37 -30.88
N GLN A 331 -0.54 10.60 -29.61
CA GLN A 331 -0.50 9.60 -28.54
C GLN A 331 -1.64 9.78 -27.55
N GLY A 332 -2.41 8.71 -27.35
CA GLY A 332 -3.56 8.64 -26.44
C GLY A 332 -3.65 7.26 -25.78
N PHE A 333 -4.87 6.76 -25.54
CA PHE A 333 -5.12 5.46 -24.91
C PHE A 333 -6.58 5.02 -25.09
N ARG A 334 -6.88 3.73 -24.92
CA ARG A 334 -8.24 3.22 -24.68
C ARG A 334 -8.33 2.51 -23.33
N VAL A 335 -9.56 2.29 -22.87
CA VAL A 335 -9.85 1.61 -21.60
C VAL A 335 -10.19 0.14 -21.78
N VAL A 336 -9.84 -0.66 -20.78
CA VAL A 336 -10.34 -2.02 -20.54
C VAL A 336 -11.12 -2.03 -19.23
N LEU A 337 -12.19 -2.81 -19.18
CA LEU A 337 -13.04 -3.06 -18.02
C LEU A 337 -13.05 -4.57 -17.71
N GLU A 338 -12.76 -4.91 -16.47
CA GLU A 338 -12.69 -6.30 -16.00
C GLU A 338 -14.10 -6.91 -15.83
N LYS A 339 -14.28 -8.15 -16.30
CA LYS A 339 -15.53 -8.91 -16.16
C LYS A 339 -15.80 -9.22 -14.68
N GLY A 340 -17.06 -9.05 -14.25
CA GLY A 340 -17.48 -9.34 -12.87
C GLY A 340 -16.95 -8.36 -11.81
N SER A 341 -16.36 -7.23 -12.20
CA SER A 341 -15.64 -6.32 -11.30
C SER A 341 -16.50 -5.41 -10.39
N GLU A 342 -17.69 -5.86 -9.97
CA GLU A 342 -18.56 -5.11 -9.05
C GLU A 342 -17.87 -4.86 -7.71
N ARG A 343 -17.45 -3.61 -7.47
CA ARG A 343 -16.85 -3.22 -6.18
C ARG A 343 -17.96 -3.07 -5.15
N ALA A 344 -18.04 -4.03 -4.23
CA ALA A 344 -19.00 -4.02 -3.12
C ALA A 344 -19.01 -2.66 -2.41
N ALA A 345 -20.17 -1.99 -2.42
CA ALA A 345 -20.30 -0.65 -1.89
C ALA A 345 -20.07 -0.64 -0.37
N GLN A 346 -19.03 0.07 0.08
CA GLN A 346 -19.00 0.55 1.47
C GLN A 346 -20.25 1.43 1.68
N PRO A 347 -21.03 1.25 2.77
CA PRO A 347 -22.26 2.02 2.96
C PRO A 347 -21.98 3.53 2.99
N ALA A 348 -22.46 4.25 1.98
CA ALA A 348 -22.39 5.70 1.95
C ALA A 348 -23.21 6.26 3.12
N GLY A 349 -22.55 6.99 4.00
CA GLY A 349 -23.16 7.54 5.21
C GLY A 349 -24.17 8.65 4.91
N THR A 350 -25.41 8.27 4.60
CA THR A 350 -26.54 9.19 4.57
C THR A 350 -27.10 9.38 5.99
N GLY A 351 -27.25 10.64 6.40
CA GLY A 351 -27.73 10.96 7.74
C GLY A 351 -29.26 10.84 7.87
N ARG A 352 -29.71 10.59 9.10
CA ARG A 352 -31.11 10.44 9.54
C ARG A 352 -31.74 9.08 9.21
N ASP A 353 -31.44 8.09 10.06
CA ASP A 353 -32.49 7.60 10.95
C ASP A 353 -31.92 7.16 12.31
N ALA A 354 -32.72 7.31 13.37
CA ALA A 354 -32.28 7.09 14.75
C ALA A 354 -32.54 5.65 15.20
N VAL A 355 -31.66 4.72 14.78
CA VAL A 355 -31.72 3.33 15.26
C VAL A 355 -31.33 3.29 16.74
N ALA A 356 -32.27 2.86 17.60
CA ALA A 356 -31.98 2.58 19.00
C ALA A 356 -30.94 1.45 19.11
N ALA A 357 -29.78 1.76 19.69
CA ALA A 357 -28.65 0.84 19.74
C ALA A 357 -28.97 -0.39 20.62
N SER A 358 -29.05 -1.56 20.00
CA SER A 358 -29.24 -2.84 20.70
C SER A 358 -28.03 -3.19 21.56
N SER A 359 -28.25 -3.43 22.85
CA SER A 359 -27.22 -3.89 23.80
C SER A 359 -26.57 -5.20 23.34
N LEU A 360 -25.23 -5.26 23.39
CA LEU A 360 -24.47 -6.47 23.09
C LEU A 360 -24.80 -7.59 24.09
N ARG A 361 -24.94 -8.83 23.61
CA ARG A 361 -25.32 -9.97 24.45
C ARG A 361 -24.13 -10.87 24.80
N ILE A 362 -23.76 -10.90 26.09
CA ILE A 362 -22.45 -11.35 26.58
C ILE A 362 -22.62 -12.47 27.61
N GLN A 363 -21.91 -13.58 27.42
CA GLN A 363 -21.76 -14.67 28.40
C GLN A 363 -20.32 -14.71 28.91
N THR A 364 -20.15 -14.86 30.23
CA THR A 364 -18.83 -14.97 30.86
C THR A 364 -18.48 -16.40 31.23
N GLN A 365 -17.18 -16.71 31.36
CA GLN A 365 -16.70 -17.95 31.96
C GLN A 365 -16.47 -17.80 33.47
N GLY A 366 -17.43 -18.28 34.26
CA GLY A 366 -17.38 -18.34 35.72
C GLY A 366 -17.42 -16.97 36.44
N ASN A 367 -17.48 -17.01 37.77
CA ASN A 367 -16.98 -15.93 38.62
C ASN A 367 -15.46 -16.14 38.76
N SER A 368 -14.71 -15.96 37.67
CA SER A 368 -13.26 -15.90 37.74
C SER A 368 -12.85 -14.59 38.43
N TRP A 369 -11.86 -14.65 39.33
CA TRP A 369 -11.34 -13.47 40.05
C TRP A 369 -10.82 -12.36 39.12
N SER A 370 -10.63 -12.69 37.85
CA SER A 370 -10.12 -11.86 36.77
C SER A 370 -11.20 -11.17 35.91
N TYR A 371 -12.51 -11.36 36.17
CA TYR A 371 -13.56 -10.70 35.39
C TYR A 371 -14.72 -10.20 36.26
N ASN A 372 -15.05 -8.90 36.18
CA ASN A 372 -16.10 -8.29 37.01
C ASN A 372 -17.10 -7.48 36.17
N VAL A 373 -18.29 -8.03 35.98
CA VAL A 373 -19.40 -7.43 35.22
C VAL A 373 -19.77 -6.03 35.74
N SER A 374 -19.77 -5.82 37.05
CA SER A 374 -20.10 -4.50 37.63
C SER A 374 -19.06 -3.43 37.31
N ARG A 375 -17.78 -3.83 37.17
CA ARG A 375 -16.71 -2.91 36.74
C ARG A 375 -16.84 -2.60 35.25
N LEU A 376 -17.07 -3.61 34.40
CA LEU A 376 -17.22 -3.39 32.96
C LEU A 376 -18.46 -2.56 32.59
N ARG A 377 -19.60 -2.75 33.27
CA ARG A 377 -20.78 -1.86 33.15
C ARG A 377 -20.48 -0.41 33.52
N ALA A 378 -19.64 -0.16 34.52
CA ALA A 378 -19.24 1.21 34.87
C ALA A 378 -18.33 1.83 33.79
N ILE A 379 -17.51 1.04 33.10
CA ILE A 379 -16.73 1.48 31.94
C ILE A 379 -17.65 1.75 30.73
N GLU A 380 -18.61 0.86 30.43
CA GLU A 380 -19.65 1.04 29.40
C GLU A 380 -20.42 2.37 29.62
N LYS A 381 -20.90 2.57 30.85
CA LYS A 381 -21.61 3.79 31.27
C LYS A 381 -20.76 5.05 31.16
N ALA A 382 -19.49 4.99 31.56
CA ALA A 382 -18.56 6.11 31.40
C ALA A 382 -18.25 6.42 29.92
N ALA A 383 -18.31 5.40 29.05
CA ALA A 383 -18.12 5.53 27.61
C ALA A 383 -19.41 5.90 26.83
N GLY A 384 -20.55 6.04 27.51
CA GLY A 384 -21.85 6.33 26.88
C GLY A 384 -22.41 5.18 26.03
N ILE A 385 -21.97 3.94 26.28
CA ILE A 385 -22.42 2.74 25.57
C ILE A 385 -23.63 2.13 26.30
N PRO A 386 -24.67 1.62 25.61
CA PRO A 386 -25.75 0.87 26.25
C PRO A 386 -25.21 -0.35 27.00
N GLU A 387 -25.60 -0.54 28.27
CA GLU A 387 -25.11 -1.64 29.10
C GLU A 387 -25.31 -3.00 28.42
N GLY A 388 -24.29 -3.86 28.48
CA GLY A 388 -24.37 -5.22 27.95
C GLY A 388 -25.46 -6.06 28.63
N THR A 389 -26.12 -6.93 27.85
CA THR A 389 -26.95 -8.00 28.44
C THR A 389 -26.02 -9.12 28.89
N TYR A 390 -25.67 -9.10 30.17
CA TYR A 390 -24.75 -10.06 30.80
C TYR A 390 -25.49 -11.29 31.32
N TYR A 391 -25.21 -12.45 30.74
CA TYR A 391 -25.68 -13.75 31.22
C TYR A 391 -24.73 -14.31 32.29
N PRO A 392 -25.24 -14.72 33.47
CA PRO A 392 -24.41 -15.28 34.53
C PRO A 392 -23.88 -16.67 34.14
N SER A 393 -22.81 -17.05 34.84
CA SER A 393 -21.98 -18.22 34.60
C SER A 393 -21.98 -19.22 35.77
N SER A 394 -22.84 -18.95 36.76
CA SER A 394 -23.25 -19.87 37.81
C SER A 394 -24.76 -20.02 37.76
N GLU A 395 -25.24 -21.25 37.91
CA GLU A 395 -26.65 -21.54 38.12
C GLU A 395 -26.93 -21.66 39.62
N VAL A 396 -28.17 -21.37 40.03
CA VAL A 396 -28.61 -21.47 41.43
C VAL A 396 -29.09 -22.90 41.68
N ILE A 397 -28.12 -23.79 41.91
CA ILE A 397 -28.38 -25.21 42.20
C ILE A 397 -28.71 -25.31 43.69
N ASP A 398 -29.90 -25.83 44.01
CA ASP A 398 -30.42 -26.00 45.38
C ASP A 398 -30.25 -24.75 46.28
N GLY A 399 -30.48 -23.56 45.70
CA GLY A 399 -30.40 -22.27 46.40
C GLY A 399 -28.97 -21.73 46.60
N LYS A 400 -27.94 -22.30 45.97
CA LYS A 400 -26.54 -21.87 46.08
C LYS A 400 -25.91 -21.63 44.70
N PRO A 401 -25.02 -20.63 44.54
CA PRO A 401 -24.28 -20.44 43.29
C PRO A 401 -23.27 -21.57 43.07
N GLY A 402 -23.46 -22.36 42.01
CA GLY A 402 -22.51 -23.40 41.59
C GLY A 402 -21.66 -22.96 40.39
N PRO A 403 -20.34 -23.24 40.35
CA PRO A 403 -19.53 -23.02 39.14
C PRO A 403 -19.88 -24.04 38.05
N VAL A 404 -20.07 -23.59 36.80
CA VAL A 404 -20.26 -24.48 35.65
C VAL A 404 -18.94 -25.16 35.29
N TYR A 405 -18.77 -26.39 35.79
CA TYR A 405 -17.67 -27.28 35.39
C TYR A 405 -17.98 -27.94 34.04
N PHE A 406 -17.02 -27.90 33.11
CA PHE A 406 -17.21 -28.33 31.72
C PHE A 406 -16.84 -29.77 31.29
N PRO A 407 -16.31 -30.70 32.13
CA PRO A 407 -15.77 -31.96 31.62
C PRO A 407 -16.86 -32.89 31.04
N GLY A 408 -16.77 -33.15 29.72
CA GLY A 408 -17.45 -34.27 29.05
C GLY A 408 -18.82 -33.99 28.40
N CYS A 409 -19.32 -32.75 28.43
CA CYS A 409 -20.73 -32.45 28.08
C CYS A 409 -21.02 -32.18 26.59
N LEU A 410 -20.02 -32.28 25.70
CA LEU A 410 -20.21 -32.24 24.23
C LEU A 410 -20.10 -33.62 23.57
N ASN A 411 -19.25 -34.53 24.07
CA ASN A 411 -19.04 -35.87 23.50
C ASN A 411 -19.21 -37.00 24.55
N GLY A 412 -20.45 -37.45 24.79
CA GLY A 412 -20.82 -38.82 25.24
C GLY A 412 -20.23 -39.42 26.54
N GLY A 413 -19.42 -38.68 27.30
CA GLY A 413 -18.47 -39.24 28.29
C GLY A 413 -19.03 -39.64 29.66
N LYS A 414 -19.84 -40.70 29.74
CA LYS A 414 -20.16 -41.51 30.95
C LYS A 414 -20.10 -40.83 32.34
N LYS A 415 -20.81 -39.71 32.55
CA LYS A 415 -21.40 -39.33 33.86
C LYS A 415 -22.54 -38.33 33.63
N PRO A 416 -23.74 -38.52 34.24
CA PRO A 416 -24.85 -37.61 34.04
C PRO A 416 -24.70 -36.36 34.93
N ALA A 417 -24.02 -35.33 34.42
CA ALA A 417 -24.13 -33.98 34.97
C ALA A 417 -25.54 -33.44 34.68
N ARG A 418 -26.24 -32.98 35.72
CA ARG A 418 -27.54 -32.30 35.55
C ARG A 418 -27.30 -30.91 34.94
N GLU A 419 -28.14 -30.55 33.98
CA GLU A 419 -28.37 -29.18 33.51
C GLU A 419 -27.13 -28.40 33.01
N THR A 420 -26.40 -28.97 32.04
CA THR A 420 -25.55 -28.16 31.11
C THR A 420 -26.33 -27.64 29.89
N THR A 421 -27.66 -27.57 29.99
CA THR A 421 -28.58 -27.28 28.88
C THR A 421 -28.48 -25.83 28.42
N THR A 422 -28.30 -24.90 29.36
CA THR A 422 -28.55 -23.46 29.14
C THR A 422 -27.59 -22.78 28.18
N LEU A 423 -26.27 -23.07 28.20
CA LEU A 423 -25.36 -22.45 27.24
C LEU A 423 -25.65 -22.90 25.80
N LYS A 424 -25.87 -24.20 25.60
CA LYS A 424 -26.21 -24.76 24.28
C LYS A 424 -27.51 -24.15 23.76
N THR A 425 -28.56 -24.11 24.59
CA THR A 425 -29.82 -23.44 24.27
C THR A 425 -29.61 -21.96 23.93
N ARG A 426 -28.87 -21.19 24.74
CA ARG A 426 -28.57 -19.77 24.47
C ARG A 426 -27.77 -19.55 23.18
N LEU A 427 -26.94 -20.49 22.74
CA LEU A 427 -26.23 -20.40 21.46
C LEU A 427 -27.13 -20.78 20.26
N VAL A 428 -27.95 -21.83 20.40
CA VAL A 428 -28.95 -22.26 19.39
C VAL A 428 -30.02 -21.19 19.18
N GLU A 429 -30.55 -20.61 20.25
CA GLU A 429 -31.53 -19.50 20.23
C GLU A 429 -30.88 -18.13 19.95
N GLN A 430 -29.58 -18.10 19.61
CA GLN A 430 -28.81 -16.89 19.30
C GLN A 430 -28.91 -15.80 20.39
N GLN A 431 -29.11 -16.18 21.65
CA GLN A 431 -29.18 -15.29 22.81
C GLN A 431 -27.80 -14.71 23.20
N ILE A 432 -26.70 -15.35 22.81
CA ILE A 432 -25.33 -14.89 23.09
C ILE A 432 -24.62 -14.52 21.78
N GLU A 433 -24.00 -13.35 21.76
CA GLU A 433 -23.18 -12.83 20.64
C GLU A 433 -21.68 -12.83 20.99
N VAL A 434 -21.33 -12.69 22.26
CA VAL A 434 -19.93 -12.79 22.72
C VAL A 434 -19.80 -13.73 23.92
N PHE A 435 -18.85 -14.66 23.85
CA PHE A 435 -18.39 -15.44 24.99
C PHE A 435 -17.00 -14.95 25.42
N THR A 436 -16.78 -14.68 26.72
CA THR A 436 -15.46 -14.32 27.25
C THR A 436 -14.81 -15.50 27.98
N TYR A 437 -13.61 -15.89 27.55
CA TYR A 437 -12.89 -17.08 28.04
C TYR A 437 -11.61 -16.67 28.79
N THR A 438 -11.46 -17.18 30.01
CA THR A 438 -10.39 -16.89 30.97
C THR A 438 -9.94 -18.18 31.65
N HIS A 439 -8.94 -18.86 31.09
CA HIS A 439 -8.33 -20.04 31.72
C HIS A 439 -6.86 -19.82 32.08
N SER A 440 -6.43 -20.39 33.21
CA SER A 440 -5.07 -20.28 33.76
C SER A 440 -4.18 -21.50 33.45
N GLY A 441 -4.78 -22.63 33.09
CA GLY A 441 -4.08 -23.84 32.66
C GLY A 441 -4.00 -23.93 31.14
N TRP A 442 -2.81 -23.76 30.56
CA TRP A 442 -2.53 -23.76 29.11
C TRP A 442 -2.64 -25.15 28.44
N HIS A 443 -3.27 -26.13 29.10
CA HIS A 443 -3.31 -27.55 28.70
C HIS A 443 -4.73 -28.13 28.54
N GLU A 444 -5.77 -27.40 28.95
CA GLU A 444 -7.16 -27.73 28.64
C GLU A 444 -7.67 -26.68 27.65
N THR A 445 -7.56 -26.98 26.36
CA THR A 445 -7.73 -25.99 25.27
C THR A 445 -8.84 -26.35 24.29
N ASP A 446 -9.26 -27.61 24.22
CA ASP A 446 -10.32 -28.08 23.31
C ASP A 446 -11.69 -27.44 23.58
N ILE A 447 -11.91 -26.92 24.80
CA ILE A 447 -13.11 -26.16 25.18
C ILE A 447 -13.24 -24.85 24.36
N ALA A 448 -12.12 -24.21 24.02
CA ALA A 448 -12.13 -22.98 23.22
C ALA A 448 -12.55 -23.28 21.78
N ASP A 449 -12.00 -24.34 21.19
CA ASP A 449 -12.35 -24.87 19.88
C ASP A 449 -13.84 -25.30 19.84
N GLU A 450 -14.29 -26.10 20.82
CA GLU A 450 -15.67 -26.56 20.95
C GLU A 450 -16.68 -25.39 21.01
N ILE A 451 -16.37 -24.35 21.80
CA ILE A 451 -17.23 -23.15 21.91
C ILE A 451 -17.18 -22.32 20.62
N ALA A 452 -16.00 -22.14 20.01
CA ALA A 452 -15.85 -21.42 18.75
C ALA A 452 -16.63 -22.09 17.61
N GLU A 453 -16.51 -23.41 17.47
CA GLU A 453 -17.18 -24.19 16.43
C GLU A 453 -18.70 -24.23 16.65
N PHE A 454 -19.16 -24.60 17.84
CA PHE A 454 -20.59 -24.69 18.13
C PHE A 454 -21.28 -23.33 18.06
N GLY A 455 -20.66 -22.27 18.60
CA GLY A 455 -21.20 -20.91 18.53
C GLY A 455 -21.24 -20.35 17.12
N SER A 456 -20.17 -20.55 16.34
CA SER A 456 -20.05 -20.12 14.93
C SER A 456 -21.07 -20.76 13.99
N GLN A 457 -21.46 -22.02 14.27
CA GLN A 457 -22.49 -22.76 13.52
C GLN A 457 -23.90 -22.23 13.77
N HIS A 458 -24.23 -21.88 15.02
CA HIS A 458 -25.60 -21.54 15.41
C HIS A 458 -25.91 -20.04 15.40
N ASN A 459 -24.91 -19.17 15.65
CA ASN A 459 -25.05 -17.72 15.56
C ASN A 459 -23.94 -17.13 14.65
N PRO A 460 -24.28 -16.58 13.47
CA PRO A 460 -23.27 -16.02 12.55
C PRO A 460 -22.56 -14.78 13.12
N LYS A 461 -23.12 -14.12 14.14
CA LYS A 461 -22.51 -12.99 14.86
C LYS A 461 -21.60 -13.40 16.03
N PHE A 462 -21.46 -14.70 16.31
CA PHE A 462 -20.75 -15.17 17.50
C PHE A 462 -19.26 -14.81 17.49
N ARG A 463 -18.76 -14.29 18.63
CA ARG A 463 -17.34 -14.00 18.88
C ARG A 463 -16.89 -14.68 20.18
N LEU A 464 -15.71 -15.31 20.15
CA LEU A 464 -15.03 -15.82 21.34
C LEU A 464 -13.86 -14.88 21.68
N LEU A 465 -13.94 -14.17 22.80
CA LEU A 465 -12.84 -13.36 23.33
C LEU A 465 -12.01 -14.20 24.32
N TRP A 466 -10.91 -14.77 23.84
CA TRP A 466 -9.93 -15.49 24.66
C TRP A 466 -8.96 -14.48 25.27
N GLN A 467 -8.85 -14.44 26.60
CA GLN A 467 -7.95 -13.52 27.29
C GLN A 467 -6.58 -14.19 27.52
N ALA A 468 -5.53 -13.67 26.88
CA ALA A 468 -4.19 -14.22 26.90
C ALA A 468 -3.45 -13.87 28.21
N GLY A 469 -3.28 -14.87 29.08
CA GLY A 469 -2.13 -14.96 29.97
C GLY A 469 -2.02 -13.95 31.12
N TRP A 470 -3.07 -13.77 31.93
CA TRP A 470 -2.88 -13.14 33.26
C TRP A 470 -1.98 -13.98 34.18
N ASN A 471 -1.98 -15.30 33.99
CA ASN A 471 -1.15 -16.25 34.75
C ASN A 471 -0.01 -16.84 33.89
N VAL A 472 0.86 -15.96 33.39
CA VAL A 472 2.26 -16.36 33.18
C VAL A 472 2.87 -16.46 34.57
N HIS A 473 3.30 -17.66 34.96
CA HIS A 473 3.86 -17.94 36.30
C HIS A 473 5.24 -17.29 36.56
N ASP A 474 5.58 -16.15 35.94
CA ASP A 474 6.91 -15.51 35.89
C ASP A 474 8.07 -16.43 35.42
N GLY A 475 7.76 -17.62 34.88
CA GLY A 475 8.74 -18.72 34.75
C GLY A 475 9.16 -19.35 36.10
N LEU A 476 8.55 -18.91 37.20
CA LEU A 476 8.88 -19.23 38.59
C LEU A 476 8.10 -20.42 39.18
N GLY A 477 6.88 -20.69 38.71
CA GLY A 477 6.02 -21.78 39.22
C GLY A 477 4.83 -21.28 40.09
N ILE A 478 4.20 -22.19 40.84
CA ILE A 478 2.88 -21.96 41.46
C ILE A 478 2.91 -21.01 42.67
N SER A 479 4.02 -20.93 43.40
CA SER A 479 4.18 -20.05 44.57
C SER A 479 5.64 -19.62 44.74
N LYS A 480 5.89 -18.30 44.79
CA LYS A 480 7.14 -17.66 45.24
C LYS A 480 6.86 -16.26 45.79
N ASN A 481 7.45 -15.99 46.96
CA ASN A 481 7.24 -14.79 47.78
C ASN A 481 7.60 -13.49 47.04
N GLY A 482 7.00 -12.36 47.45
CA GLY A 482 7.19 -11.02 46.89
C GLY A 482 8.63 -10.63 46.47
N PRO A 483 9.69 -10.82 47.30
CA PRO A 483 11.06 -10.49 46.93
C PRO A 483 11.59 -11.19 45.66
N VAL A 484 11.00 -12.32 45.27
CA VAL A 484 11.36 -13.00 44.01
C VAL A 484 10.74 -12.27 42.82
N ARG A 485 9.49 -11.81 42.92
CA ARG A 485 8.81 -11.01 41.88
C ARG A 485 9.52 -9.68 41.62
N ASP A 486 10.01 -9.05 42.70
CA ASP A 486 10.81 -7.82 42.63
C ASP A 486 12.11 -7.99 41.82
N ALA A 487 12.71 -9.18 41.87
CA ALA A 487 13.98 -9.51 41.21
C ALA A 487 13.84 -10.04 39.77
N VAL A 488 12.61 -10.27 39.27
CA VAL A 488 12.38 -10.70 37.88
C VAL A 488 12.68 -9.55 36.92
N LYS A 489 13.50 -9.78 35.89
CA LYS A 489 13.74 -8.79 34.83
C LYS A 489 12.58 -8.80 33.84
N ILE A 490 12.19 -7.62 33.36
CA ILE A 490 11.13 -7.44 32.37
C ILE A 490 11.41 -8.24 31.08
N ALA A 491 12.66 -8.29 30.62
CA ALA A 491 13.05 -9.06 29.43
C ALA A 491 12.86 -10.58 29.61
N ASP A 492 13.25 -11.13 30.76
CA ASP A 492 13.11 -12.56 31.08
C ASP A 492 11.61 -12.94 31.18
N LEU A 493 10.80 -12.03 31.76
CA LEU A 493 9.35 -12.16 31.85
C LEU A 493 8.65 -12.09 30.47
N GLN A 494 9.04 -11.13 29.63
CA GLN A 494 8.49 -10.98 28.28
C GLN A 494 8.80 -12.22 27.42
N ALA A 495 10.04 -12.74 27.48
CA ALA A 495 10.40 -13.97 26.76
C ALA A 495 9.60 -15.20 27.24
N ALA A 496 9.29 -15.29 28.55
CA ALA A 496 8.43 -16.33 29.10
C ALA A 496 6.95 -16.17 28.67
N LEU A 497 6.46 -14.94 28.53
CA LEU A 497 5.13 -14.64 27.98
C LEU A 497 5.05 -14.95 26.49
N ASP A 498 5.98 -14.43 25.67
CA ASP A 498 6.02 -14.60 24.21
C ASP A 498 5.97 -16.07 23.81
N LYS A 499 6.75 -16.93 24.49
CA LYS A 499 6.76 -18.38 24.25
C LYS A 499 5.38 -19.03 24.46
N ASN A 500 4.61 -18.58 25.46
CA ASN A 500 3.26 -19.09 25.71
C ASN A 500 2.25 -18.46 24.74
N ARG A 501 2.42 -17.17 24.40
CA ARG A 501 1.54 -16.44 23.48
C ARG A 501 1.59 -17.04 22.08
N GLN A 502 2.77 -17.35 21.55
CA GLN A 502 2.97 -18.00 20.25
C GLN A 502 2.19 -19.32 20.11
N ALA A 503 2.13 -20.13 21.17
CA ALA A 503 1.40 -21.39 21.16
C ALA A 503 -0.13 -21.19 21.06
N VAL A 504 -0.66 -20.12 21.66
CA VAL A 504 -2.10 -19.77 21.58
C VAL A 504 -2.43 -18.98 20.32
N GLU A 505 -1.55 -18.08 19.86
CA GLU A 505 -1.65 -17.42 18.55
C GLU A 505 -1.81 -18.45 17.43
N ALA A 506 -0.96 -19.49 17.40
CA ALA A 506 -1.04 -20.57 16.41
C ALA A 506 -2.34 -21.39 16.51
N ARG A 507 -2.88 -21.64 17.71
CA ARG A 507 -4.18 -22.35 17.86
C ARG A 507 -5.35 -21.46 17.45
N VAL A 508 -5.33 -20.18 17.79
CA VAL A 508 -6.34 -19.19 17.36
C VAL A 508 -6.35 -19.03 15.83
N GLU A 509 -5.18 -18.99 15.19
CA GLU A 509 -5.08 -19.02 13.73
C GLU A 509 -5.67 -20.31 13.16
N ALA A 510 -5.32 -21.47 13.71
CA ALA A 510 -5.82 -22.76 13.24
C ALA A 510 -7.36 -22.88 13.33
N ILE A 511 -7.97 -22.42 14.44
CA ILE A 511 -9.44 -22.42 14.61
C ILE A 511 -10.10 -21.48 13.58
N ASN A 512 -9.62 -20.24 13.48
CA ASN A 512 -10.19 -19.25 12.54
C ASN A 512 -10.04 -19.69 11.07
N LYS A 513 -8.91 -20.33 10.74
CA LYS A 513 -8.65 -20.92 9.42
C LYS A 513 -9.56 -22.13 9.13
N LYS A 514 -9.78 -23.01 10.12
CA LYS A 514 -10.75 -24.12 10.03
C LYS A 514 -12.19 -23.62 9.83
N LEU A 515 -12.55 -22.48 10.43
CA LEU A 515 -13.87 -21.87 10.34
C LEU A 515 -14.08 -20.96 9.12
N GLY A 516 -13.02 -20.66 8.35
CA GLY A 516 -13.08 -19.77 7.18
C GLY A 516 -13.38 -18.30 7.49
N LYS A 517 -13.43 -17.92 8.77
CA LYS A 517 -13.73 -16.56 9.26
C LYS A 517 -13.15 -16.36 10.66
N THR A 518 -12.86 -15.12 11.03
CA THR A 518 -12.44 -14.79 12.41
C THR A 518 -13.61 -14.92 13.36
N VAL A 519 -13.54 -15.89 14.27
CA VAL A 519 -14.49 -16.12 15.38
C VAL A 519 -13.80 -15.93 16.72
N VAL A 520 -12.56 -16.40 16.82
CA VAL A 520 -11.74 -16.33 18.04
C VAL A 520 -10.82 -15.13 17.95
N TYR A 521 -10.89 -14.27 18.96
CA TYR A 521 -10.05 -13.09 19.14
C TYR A 521 -9.27 -13.23 20.44
N LEU A 522 -8.01 -12.82 20.42
CA LEU A 522 -7.05 -13.03 21.51
C LEU A 522 -6.68 -11.69 22.15
N VAL A 523 -7.05 -11.48 23.41
CA VAL A 523 -6.88 -10.21 24.14
C VAL A 523 -5.55 -10.24 24.91
N PRO A 524 -4.56 -9.36 24.62
CA PRO A 524 -3.19 -9.43 25.15
C PRO A 524 -3.07 -8.87 26.58
N VAL A 525 -3.78 -9.48 27.53
CA VAL A 525 -3.81 -9.05 28.94
C VAL A 525 -2.43 -9.21 29.60
N GLY A 526 -1.73 -10.30 29.31
CA GLY A 526 -0.36 -10.54 29.80
C GLY A 526 0.61 -9.44 29.40
N ASP A 527 0.64 -9.04 28.12
CA ASP A 527 1.55 -8.01 27.61
C ASP A 527 1.27 -6.62 28.23
N ALA A 528 -0.01 -6.30 28.44
CA ALA A 528 -0.40 -5.09 29.16
C ALA A 528 0.14 -5.12 30.61
N PHE A 529 0.06 -6.27 31.29
CA PHE A 529 0.58 -6.42 32.65
C PHE A 529 2.11 -6.41 32.73
N VAL A 530 2.83 -6.90 31.70
CA VAL A 530 4.29 -6.76 31.60
C VAL A 530 4.69 -5.28 31.42
N LYS A 531 3.98 -4.51 30.59
CA LYS A 531 4.19 -3.05 30.49
C LYS A 531 3.95 -2.32 31.82
N LEU A 532 2.91 -2.70 32.57
CA LEU A 532 2.65 -2.15 33.91
C LEU A 532 3.83 -2.43 34.86
N ARG A 533 4.37 -3.66 34.85
CA ARG A 533 5.57 -4.00 35.63
C ARG A 533 6.82 -3.22 35.19
N ALA A 534 6.99 -2.99 33.89
CA ALA A 534 8.09 -2.17 33.37
C ALA A 534 8.02 -0.74 33.93
N MET A 535 6.84 -0.09 33.87
CA MET A 535 6.65 1.24 34.46
C MET A 535 6.91 1.27 35.98
N VAL A 536 6.64 0.19 36.72
CA VAL A 536 6.97 0.10 38.16
C VAL A 536 8.49 -0.05 38.38
N VAL A 537 9.18 -0.85 37.57
CA VAL A 537 10.65 -1.01 37.64
C VAL A 537 11.37 0.29 37.28
N ASP A 538 10.87 1.02 36.28
CA ASP A 538 11.42 2.31 35.84
C ASP A 538 11.00 3.50 36.75
N GLY A 539 10.21 3.25 37.81
CA GLY A 539 9.74 4.28 38.75
C GLY A 539 8.70 5.25 38.16
N GLN A 540 8.10 4.92 37.02
CA GLN A 540 7.15 5.74 36.27
C GLN A 540 5.67 5.53 36.66
N PHE A 541 5.34 4.47 37.40
CA PHE A 541 3.96 4.24 37.86
C PHE A 541 3.73 4.82 39.26
N PRO A 542 2.83 5.80 39.44
CA PRO A 542 2.67 6.52 40.70
C PRO A 542 2.09 5.63 41.81
N GLY A 543 2.60 5.82 43.03
CA GLY A 543 2.12 5.13 44.24
C GLY A 543 2.57 3.67 44.42
N VAL A 544 3.21 3.06 43.41
CA VAL A 544 3.69 1.66 43.42
C VAL A 544 5.21 1.66 43.34
N LYS A 545 5.90 0.90 44.19
CA LYS A 545 7.38 0.94 44.28
C LYS A 545 8.07 -0.38 43.94
N LYS A 546 7.32 -1.47 43.91
CA LYS A 546 7.82 -2.84 43.74
C LYS A 546 6.92 -3.63 42.82
N GLN A 547 7.49 -4.58 42.08
CA GLN A 547 6.70 -5.48 41.24
C GLN A 547 5.73 -6.33 42.08
N SER A 548 6.11 -6.68 43.32
CA SER A 548 5.25 -7.39 44.27
C SER A 548 4.05 -6.58 44.77
N ASP A 549 4.10 -5.24 44.78
CA ASP A 549 2.97 -4.37 45.17
C ASP A 549 1.76 -4.50 44.22
N LEU A 550 1.96 -5.04 43.00
CA LEU A 550 0.92 -5.24 41.99
C LEU A 550 0.04 -6.48 42.19
N TYR A 551 0.18 -7.20 43.32
CA TYR A 551 -0.49 -8.48 43.59
C TYR A 551 -1.22 -8.47 44.93
N ASN A 552 -2.25 -9.33 45.09
CA ASN A 552 -3.00 -9.43 46.35
C ASN A 552 -2.41 -10.45 47.34
N ASP A 553 -1.71 -11.50 46.87
CA ASP A 553 -1.20 -12.60 47.69
C ASP A 553 0.05 -13.30 47.06
N ASP A 554 0.54 -14.37 47.68
CA ASP A 554 1.68 -15.19 47.22
C ASP A 554 1.32 -16.13 46.05
N MET A 555 0.03 -16.33 45.75
CA MET A 555 -0.41 -16.86 44.46
C MET A 555 -0.32 -15.75 43.39
N PRO A 556 -0.35 -16.07 42.09
CA PRO A 556 -0.20 -15.07 41.03
C PRO A 556 -1.44 -14.14 40.87
N HIS A 557 -2.29 -13.98 41.89
CA HIS A 557 -3.49 -13.15 41.81
C HIS A 557 -3.13 -11.67 41.68
N GLN A 558 -3.42 -11.12 40.50
CA GLN A 558 -3.26 -9.71 40.19
C GLN A 558 -3.99 -8.83 41.22
N GLY A 559 -3.35 -7.72 41.57
CA GLY A 559 -3.89 -6.68 42.43
C GLY A 559 -5.01 -5.90 41.75
N ARG A 560 -5.48 -4.85 42.45
CA ARG A 560 -6.59 -4.01 42.00
C ARG A 560 -6.27 -3.28 40.68
N LEU A 561 -5.03 -2.82 40.54
CA LEU A 561 -4.52 -2.17 39.32
C LEU A 561 -4.50 -3.12 38.12
N GLY A 562 -4.00 -4.36 38.29
CA GLY A 562 -4.03 -5.39 37.24
C GLY A 562 -5.45 -5.80 36.87
N SER A 563 -6.34 -5.93 37.87
CA SER A 563 -7.76 -6.22 37.65
C SER A 563 -8.46 -5.16 36.80
N LEU A 564 -8.21 -3.87 37.06
CA LEU A 564 -8.76 -2.76 36.27
C LEU A 564 -8.12 -2.67 34.88
N LEU A 565 -6.82 -2.94 34.76
CA LEU A 565 -6.13 -3.03 33.47
C LEU A 565 -6.73 -4.11 32.58
N GLN A 566 -7.03 -5.29 33.14
CA GLN A 566 -7.69 -6.36 32.42
C GLN A 566 -9.09 -5.96 31.93
N ASP A 567 -9.90 -5.31 32.76
CA ASP A 567 -11.22 -4.83 32.33
C ASP A 567 -11.11 -3.79 31.20
N TYR A 568 -10.12 -2.89 31.24
CA TYR A 568 -9.84 -1.95 30.14
C TYR A 568 -9.37 -2.66 28.86
N CYS A 569 -8.55 -3.71 28.97
CA CYS A 569 -8.14 -4.53 27.83
C CYS A 569 -9.34 -5.26 27.20
N VAL A 570 -10.25 -5.82 28.01
CA VAL A 570 -11.45 -6.48 27.48
C VAL A 570 -12.45 -5.47 26.94
N PHE A 571 -12.63 -4.30 27.57
CA PHE A 571 -13.44 -3.21 27.02
C PHE A 571 -12.98 -2.82 25.61
N ALA A 572 -11.66 -2.63 25.44
CA ALA A 572 -11.07 -2.31 24.14
C ALA A 572 -11.35 -3.43 23.11
N ALA A 573 -11.17 -4.70 23.48
CA ALA A 573 -11.45 -5.86 22.62
C ALA A 573 -12.94 -6.07 22.28
N LEU A 574 -13.83 -5.79 23.24
CA LEU A 574 -15.26 -6.05 23.13
C LEU A 574 -15.97 -5.01 22.27
N TYR A 575 -15.61 -3.73 22.46
CA TYR A 575 -16.26 -2.56 21.87
C TYR A 575 -15.43 -1.82 20.81
N HIS A 576 -14.16 -2.17 20.62
CA HIS A 576 -13.25 -1.53 19.66
C HIS A 576 -13.13 0.00 19.93
N ARG A 577 -12.96 0.36 21.20
CA ARG A 577 -12.85 1.74 21.71
C ARG A 577 -11.63 1.90 22.62
N SER A 578 -11.00 3.07 22.60
CA SER A 578 -10.03 3.41 23.65
C SER A 578 -10.76 3.66 24.97
N PRO A 579 -10.27 3.10 26.09
CA PRO A 579 -10.71 3.47 27.43
C PRO A 579 -10.06 4.77 27.95
N GLU A 580 -9.16 5.40 27.20
CA GLU A 580 -8.46 6.63 27.63
C GLU A 580 -9.41 7.81 27.88
N GLY A 581 -9.23 8.47 29.02
CA GLY A 581 -10.01 9.62 29.45
C GLY A 581 -11.33 9.27 30.14
N LEU A 582 -11.74 8.00 30.17
CA LEU A 582 -12.96 7.58 30.85
C LEU A 582 -12.86 7.81 32.36
N LYS A 583 -13.86 8.46 32.96
CA LYS A 583 -13.93 8.68 34.41
C LYS A 583 -14.72 7.56 35.08
N VAL A 584 -13.98 6.55 35.56
CA VAL A 584 -14.52 5.29 36.07
C VAL A 584 -14.24 5.16 37.57
N THR A 585 -15.11 5.73 38.40
CA THR A 585 -14.97 5.70 39.88
C THR A 585 -15.45 4.37 40.45
N LEU A 586 -14.54 3.39 40.53
CA LEU A 586 -14.83 2.02 41.01
C LEU A 586 -14.10 1.63 42.30
N ASP A 587 -12.86 2.09 42.50
CA ASP A 587 -12.09 1.88 43.73
C ASP A 587 -11.45 3.22 44.13
N PRO A 588 -11.81 3.81 45.29
CA PRO A 588 -11.25 5.08 45.74
C PRO A 588 -9.75 5.01 46.11
N ALA A 589 -9.13 3.81 46.12
CA ALA A 589 -7.69 3.64 46.29
C ALA A 589 -6.89 3.72 44.98
N ILE A 590 -7.55 3.81 43.81
CA ILE A 590 -6.89 4.01 42.51
C ILE A 590 -7.04 5.49 42.13
N SER A 591 -5.93 6.19 41.88
CA SER A 591 -5.98 7.61 41.48
C SER A 591 -6.37 7.80 40.02
N ASP A 592 -6.88 8.98 39.66
CA ASP A 592 -7.15 9.37 38.27
C ASP A 592 -5.93 9.22 37.36
N GLU A 593 -4.73 9.47 37.89
CA GLU A 593 -3.45 9.34 37.19
C GLU A 593 -3.10 7.87 36.93
N GLN A 594 -3.22 7.00 37.96
CA GLN A 594 -3.07 5.56 37.81
C GLN A 594 -4.09 5.02 36.80
N ALA A 595 -5.36 5.42 36.90
CA ALA A 595 -6.41 5.01 35.98
C ALA A 595 -6.07 5.40 34.53
N ALA A 596 -5.64 6.63 34.27
CA ALA A 596 -5.24 7.09 32.95
C ALA A 596 -4.05 6.30 32.37
N LEU A 597 -3.05 5.96 33.18
CA LEU A 597 -1.93 5.11 32.75
C LEU A 597 -2.40 3.69 32.41
N LEU A 598 -3.28 3.08 33.22
CA LEU A 598 -3.83 1.76 32.91
C LEU A 598 -4.68 1.77 31.64
N GLN A 599 -5.47 2.82 31.40
CA GLN A 599 -6.22 3.00 30.15
C GLN A 599 -5.29 3.06 28.92
N LYS A 600 -4.22 3.87 29.01
CA LYS A 600 -3.21 3.98 27.95
C LYS A 600 -2.49 2.66 27.70
N ILE A 601 -2.04 1.97 28.74
CA ILE A 601 -1.39 0.65 28.63
C ILE A 601 -2.34 -0.35 27.95
N ALA A 602 -3.62 -0.38 28.32
CA ALA A 602 -4.61 -1.23 27.67
C ALA A 602 -4.77 -0.89 26.18
N TRP A 603 -4.99 0.39 25.83
CA TRP A 603 -5.19 0.80 24.45
C TRP A 603 -3.97 0.54 23.57
N GLU A 604 -2.77 0.95 24.01
CA GLU A 604 -1.52 0.74 23.27
C GLU A 604 -1.16 -0.74 23.09
N THR A 605 -1.71 -1.64 23.90
CA THR A 605 -1.45 -3.08 23.78
C THR A 605 -2.50 -3.75 22.90
N VAL A 606 -3.79 -3.49 23.16
CA VAL A 606 -4.89 -4.13 22.42
C VAL A 606 -4.97 -3.61 20.97
N SER A 607 -4.87 -2.30 20.74
CA SER A 607 -4.99 -1.71 19.38
C SER A 607 -3.78 -2.01 18.46
N LYS A 608 -2.64 -2.43 19.03
CA LYS A 608 -1.43 -2.81 18.29
C LYS A 608 -1.25 -4.32 18.12
N TYR A 609 -2.20 -5.13 18.60
CA TYR A 609 -2.12 -6.60 18.59
C TYR A 609 -3.17 -7.19 17.64
N PRO A 610 -2.81 -7.56 16.39
CA PRO A 610 -3.77 -7.96 15.36
C PRO A 610 -4.76 -9.07 15.76
N PRO A 611 -4.35 -10.12 16.52
CA PRO A 611 -5.29 -11.15 16.98
C PRO A 611 -6.42 -10.66 17.89
N ALA A 612 -6.34 -9.45 18.47
CA ALA A 612 -7.43 -8.88 19.26
C ALA A 612 -8.64 -8.42 18.42
N GLY A 613 -8.50 -8.31 17.09
CA GLY A 613 -9.56 -7.80 16.20
C GLY A 613 -9.81 -6.30 16.28
N VAL A 614 -9.21 -5.60 17.25
CA VAL A 614 -9.20 -4.14 17.38
C VAL A 614 -8.19 -3.53 16.42
N ALA A 615 -8.28 -3.92 15.14
CA ALA A 615 -7.63 -3.18 14.07
C ALA A 615 -8.04 -1.71 14.18
N ARG A 616 -7.07 -0.79 14.00
CA ARG A 616 -7.33 0.67 14.00
C ARG A 616 -8.60 0.94 13.20
N VAL A 617 -9.57 1.65 13.79
CA VAL A 617 -10.45 2.52 13.00
C VAL A 617 -9.49 3.37 12.20
N ALA A 618 -9.39 3.12 10.89
CA ALA A 618 -8.23 3.52 10.11
C ALA A 618 -7.96 5.01 10.32
N SER A 619 -6.93 5.32 11.09
CA SER A 619 -6.52 6.70 11.38
C SER A 619 -6.14 7.38 10.07
N ALA A 620 -6.22 8.71 10.03
CA ALA A 620 -5.67 9.44 8.89
C ALA A 620 -4.24 8.96 8.63
N ASN A 621 -3.94 8.53 7.41
CA ASN A 621 -2.59 8.21 6.99
C ASN A 621 -2.21 9.13 5.83
N PRO A 622 -1.26 10.07 6.00
CA PRO A 622 -0.69 10.49 7.28
C PRO A 622 -1.71 11.17 8.19
N GLN A 623 -1.41 11.27 9.49
CA GLN A 623 -2.13 12.10 10.46
C GLN A 623 -1.27 13.32 10.85
N VAL A 624 -1.90 14.46 11.10
CA VAL A 624 -1.25 15.60 11.77
C VAL A 624 -1.39 15.43 13.28
N SER A 625 -0.30 15.60 14.02
CA SER A 625 -0.27 15.57 15.49
C SER A 625 0.63 16.66 16.05
N THR A 626 0.47 16.98 17.33
CA THR A 626 1.35 17.92 18.05
C THR A 626 1.97 17.19 19.24
N SER A 627 3.29 17.29 19.39
CA SER A 627 3.98 16.74 20.56
C SER A 627 5.20 17.57 20.96
N ARG A 628 5.61 17.45 22.22
CA ARG A 628 6.76 18.13 22.80
C ARG A 628 8.05 17.34 22.56
N GLU A 629 9.01 17.97 21.92
CA GLU A 629 10.37 17.44 21.78
C GLU A 629 11.13 17.64 23.10
N ALA A 630 11.36 16.55 23.82
CA ALA A 630 11.98 16.54 25.14
C ALA A 630 13.40 17.14 25.16
N LYS A 631 14.16 17.04 24.06
CA LYS A 631 15.52 17.64 23.96
C LYS A 631 15.51 19.16 23.76
N LEU A 632 14.36 19.77 23.47
CA LEU A 632 14.19 21.21 23.24
C LEU A 632 13.16 21.88 24.18
N ASP A 633 12.45 21.10 24.99
CA ASP A 633 11.27 21.50 25.78
C ASP A 633 10.24 22.34 24.96
N LYS A 634 10.06 21.97 23.69
CA LYS A 634 9.32 22.75 22.69
C LYS A 634 8.33 21.87 21.95
N GLU A 635 7.14 22.39 21.72
CA GLU A 635 6.11 21.71 20.92
C GLU A 635 6.29 21.95 19.43
N PHE A 636 6.09 20.87 18.67
CA PHE A 636 6.16 20.85 17.22
C PHE A 636 4.92 20.17 16.64
N GLU A 637 4.53 20.62 15.45
CA GLU A 637 3.50 19.99 14.62
C GLU A 637 4.19 18.95 13.71
N TYR A 638 3.67 17.73 13.72
CA TYR A 638 4.22 16.58 13.02
C TYR A 638 3.21 16.04 12.02
N LEU A 639 3.71 15.64 10.84
CA LEU A 639 3.02 14.73 9.94
C LEU A 639 3.53 13.32 10.23
N VAL A 640 2.63 12.39 10.57
CA VAL A 640 2.98 11.03 10.98
C VAL A 640 2.32 10.02 10.06
N PHE A 641 3.12 9.23 9.35
CA PHE A 641 2.68 8.07 8.60
C PHE A 641 2.75 6.81 9.47
N ASP A 642 1.72 5.98 9.42
CA ASP A 642 1.75 4.58 9.83
C ASP A 642 2.23 3.74 8.65
N LEU A 643 3.34 3.02 8.84
CA LEU A 643 3.92 2.11 7.85
C LEU A 643 3.53 0.64 8.14
N GLY A 644 2.59 0.40 9.05
CA GLY A 644 2.19 -0.92 9.51
C GLY A 644 3.21 -1.58 10.43
N LYS A 645 2.80 -2.68 11.08
CA LYS A 645 3.60 -3.44 12.06
C LYS A 645 4.16 -2.59 13.22
N GLY A 646 3.57 -1.43 13.51
CA GLY A 646 4.01 -0.52 14.57
C GLY A 646 5.18 0.40 14.19
N VAL A 647 5.56 0.47 12.91
CA VAL A 647 6.59 1.39 12.40
C VAL A 647 5.94 2.70 11.99
N GLU A 648 6.42 3.83 12.52
CA GLU A 648 6.00 5.17 12.11
C GLU A 648 7.12 5.90 11.36
N LEU A 649 6.73 6.79 10.43
CA LEU A 649 7.62 7.82 9.86
C LEU A 649 7.06 9.19 10.24
N ARG A 650 7.87 9.99 10.94
CA ARG A 650 7.51 11.33 11.44
C ARG A 650 8.27 12.41 10.68
N LEU A 651 7.55 13.44 10.25
CA LEU A 651 8.08 14.62 9.61
C LEU A 651 7.70 15.86 10.43
N VAL A 652 8.63 16.75 10.71
CA VAL A 652 8.39 18.01 11.45
C VAL A 652 7.98 19.10 10.48
N LYS A 653 7.00 19.92 10.87
CA LYS A 653 6.58 21.10 10.10
C LYS A 653 7.64 22.20 10.16
N VAL A 654 8.27 22.46 9.03
CA VAL A 654 9.17 23.59 8.81
C VAL A 654 8.33 24.77 8.33
N LYS A 655 8.23 25.80 9.17
CA LYS A 655 7.63 27.08 8.78
C LYS A 655 8.61 27.84 7.90
N ALA A 656 8.27 28.00 6.64
CA ALA A 656 9.15 28.46 5.57
C ALA A 656 8.48 29.48 4.62
N GLN A 657 7.14 29.50 4.56
CA GLN A 657 6.41 30.37 3.64
C GLN A 657 6.81 31.85 3.77
N GLY A 658 7.22 32.45 2.66
CA GLY A 658 7.60 33.86 2.54
C GLY A 658 8.97 34.21 3.13
N GLN A 659 9.74 33.25 3.64
CA GLN A 659 11.05 33.51 4.24
C GLN A 659 12.18 33.44 3.21
N THR A 660 12.93 34.53 3.07
CA THR A 660 14.16 34.60 2.28
C THR A 660 15.36 34.25 3.14
N PHE A 661 16.23 33.35 2.66
CA PHE A 661 17.52 33.04 3.25
C PHE A 661 18.64 33.06 2.20
N ARG A 662 19.90 32.97 2.66
CA ARG A 662 21.06 32.76 1.78
C ARG A 662 21.43 31.29 1.73
N ILE A 663 21.35 30.70 0.54
CA ILE A 663 21.87 29.35 0.25
C ILE A 663 23.33 29.47 -0.18
N GLY A 664 24.21 28.59 0.32
CA GLY A 664 25.65 28.61 0.02
C GLY A 664 26.50 29.32 1.06
N SER A 665 27.76 29.58 0.71
CA SER A 665 28.78 30.04 1.66
C SER A 665 29.23 31.47 1.37
N SER A 666 29.23 32.33 2.40
CA SER A 666 29.77 33.69 2.28
C SER A 666 31.28 33.65 1.98
N LYS A 667 31.84 34.71 1.40
CA LYS A 667 33.29 34.80 1.17
C LYS A 667 34.10 34.66 2.47
N GLN A 668 33.58 35.19 3.58
CA GLN A 668 34.17 35.06 4.90
C GLN A 668 34.18 33.61 5.40
N GLU A 669 33.09 32.86 5.16
CA GLU A 669 33.03 31.42 5.44
C GLU A 669 34.04 30.65 4.56
N GLN A 670 34.06 30.91 3.25
CA GLN A 670 34.98 30.27 2.30
C GLN A 670 36.44 30.49 2.72
N GLU A 671 36.83 31.72 3.04
CA GLU A 671 38.17 32.09 3.48
C GLU A 671 38.52 31.39 4.81
N ALA A 672 37.62 31.41 5.80
CA ALA A 672 37.83 30.74 7.09
C ALA A 672 37.97 29.21 6.96
N VAL A 673 37.13 28.56 6.14
CA VAL A 673 37.20 27.11 5.87
C VAL A 673 38.49 26.75 5.12
N ASN A 674 38.83 27.50 4.07
CA ASN A 674 40.08 27.27 3.31
C ASN A 674 41.31 27.45 4.21
N ALA A 675 41.35 28.48 5.05
CA ALA A 675 42.43 28.70 6.01
C ALA A 675 42.52 27.58 7.05
N LYS A 676 41.39 27.12 7.61
CA LYS A 676 41.35 26.15 8.72
C LYS A 676 41.66 24.71 8.30
N TYR A 677 41.11 24.23 7.19
CA TYR A 677 41.19 22.80 6.82
C TYR A 677 42.08 22.53 5.59
N PHE A 678 42.27 23.53 4.73
CA PHE A 678 42.89 23.34 3.40
C PHE A 678 44.19 24.14 3.21
N ASN A 679 44.80 24.63 4.31
CA ASN A 679 46.05 25.42 4.31
C ASN A 679 45.98 26.63 3.35
N GLY A 680 44.85 27.32 3.33
CA GLY A 680 44.58 28.47 2.46
C GLY A 680 44.24 28.14 1.01
N LYS A 681 44.23 26.86 0.61
CA LYS A 681 43.87 26.46 -0.76
C LYS A 681 42.35 26.35 -0.91
N GLN A 682 41.82 26.84 -2.02
CA GLN A 682 40.40 26.73 -2.35
C GLN A 682 39.99 25.27 -2.60
N GLN A 683 38.92 24.82 -1.95
CA GLN A 683 38.28 23.53 -2.24
C GLN A 683 37.70 23.50 -3.69
N GLY A 684 37.34 22.32 -4.19
CA GLY A 684 36.89 22.12 -5.58
C GLY A 684 35.71 23.01 -6.00
N LYS A 685 35.69 23.39 -7.29
CA LYS A 685 34.95 24.51 -7.94
C LYS A 685 33.49 24.81 -7.53
N LEU A 686 32.76 23.90 -6.90
CA LEU A 686 31.33 24.01 -6.58
C LEU A 686 30.97 23.52 -5.15
N ALA A 687 31.95 23.11 -4.33
CA ALA A 687 31.73 22.59 -2.97
C ALA A 687 31.41 23.70 -1.92
N MET A 688 31.77 24.94 -2.24
CA MET A 688 31.40 26.15 -1.53
C MET A 688 30.98 27.22 -2.55
N GLU A 689 29.78 27.05 -3.11
CA GLU A 689 29.19 28.04 -4.02
C GLU A 689 28.86 29.35 -3.30
N ASP A 690 28.92 30.46 -4.05
CA ASP A 690 28.63 31.80 -3.57
C ASP A 690 27.16 31.99 -3.20
N GLU A 691 26.90 32.77 -2.14
CA GLU A 691 25.57 32.97 -1.58
C GLU A 691 24.54 33.50 -2.59
N HIS A 692 23.41 32.79 -2.70
CA HIS A 692 22.24 33.26 -3.44
C HIS A 692 21.04 33.45 -2.49
N ALA A 693 20.22 34.48 -2.75
CA ALA A 693 19.01 34.73 -1.96
C ALA A 693 17.84 33.93 -2.53
N VAL A 694 17.28 33.01 -1.74
CA VAL A 694 16.12 32.17 -2.09
C VAL A 694 15.01 32.39 -1.07
N THR A 695 13.80 32.65 -1.56
CA THR A 695 12.57 32.72 -0.78
C THR A 695 11.77 31.43 -0.96
N LEU A 696 11.36 30.82 0.15
CA LEU A 696 10.53 29.61 0.12
C LEU A 696 9.04 30.02 0.05
N THR A 697 8.27 29.36 -0.80
CA THR A 697 6.91 29.76 -1.21
C THR A 697 5.81 29.19 -0.32
N ASP A 698 6.07 28.07 0.34
CA ASP A 698 5.11 27.34 1.17
C ASP A 698 5.79 26.82 2.45
N ASP A 699 4.99 26.48 3.46
CA ASP A 699 5.41 25.61 4.56
C ASP A 699 5.48 24.15 4.07
N PHE A 700 6.36 23.35 4.67
CA PHE A 700 6.53 21.94 4.33
C PHE A 700 6.78 21.08 5.57
N TYR A 701 6.57 19.77 5.46
CA TYR A 701 7.01 18.82 6.47
C TYR A 701 8.27 18.11 5.98
N LEU A 702 9.31 18.03 6.82
CA LEU A 702 10.56 17.32 6.52
C LEU A 702 10.78 16.23 7.57
N GLY A 703 11.20 15.02 7.15
CA GLY A 703 11.50 13.90 8.05
C GLY A 703 12.26 14.34 9.30
N GLN A 704 11.82 13.96 10.49
CA GLN A 704 12.50 14.32 11.75
C GLN A 704 13.95 13.78 11.75
N PHE A 705 14.11 12.62 11.13
CA PHE A 705 15.32 11.80 10.99
C PHE A 705 15.51 11.38 9.53
N GLU A 706 16.65 10.79 9.21
CA GLU A 706 16.85 9.94 8.02
C GLU A 706 15.85 8.79 7.98
N VAL A 707 15.49 8.32 6.79
CA VAL A 707 14.67 7.11 6.64
C VAL A 707 15.44 5.92 7.20
N THR A 708 14.86 5.23 8.18
CA THR A 708 15.55 4.15 8.88
C THR A 708 15.50 2.83 8.12
N ARG A 709 16.39 1.89 8.47
CA ARG A 709 16.38 0.50 7.97
C ARG A 709 15.02 -0.18 8.18
N GLY A 710 14.36 0.08 9.31
CA GLY A 710 13.02 -0.44 9.60
C GLY A 710 11.93 0.15 8.73
N GLN A 711 11.95 1.48 8.53
CA GLN A 711 11.00 2.16 7.64
C GLN A 711 11.17 1.69 6.19
N PHE A 712 12.40 1.64 5.69
CA PHE A 712 12.70 1.14 4.34
C PHE A 712 12.38 -0.36 4.18
N ARG A 713 12.56 -1.18 5.22
CA ARG A 713 12.12 -2.58 5.23
C ARG A 713 10.61 -2.68 5.04
N ARG A 714 9.79 -1.80 5.63
CA ARG A 714 8.33 -1.85 5.45
C ARG A 714 7.91 -1.67 4.00
N PHE A 715 8.50 -0.70 3.30
CA PHE A 715 8.37 -0.52 1.85
C PHE A 715 8.72 -1.80 1.09
N VAL A 716 9.92 -2.37 1.31
CA VAL A 716 10.39 -3.56 0.58
C VAL A 716 9.57 -4.82 0.88
N GLU A 717 9.17 -5.05 2.12
CA GLU A 717 8.31 -6.19 2.52
C GLU A 717 6.92 -6.13 1.87
N GLU A 718 6.38 -4.93 1.68
CA GLU A 718 5.00 -4.71 1.22
C GLU A 718 4.89 -4.67 -0.31
N THR A 719 5.95 -4.23 -0.98
CA THR A 719 6.00 -4.09 -2.44
C THR A 719 6.79 -5.19 -3.15
N GLY A 720 7.61 -5.97 -2.42
CA GLY A 720 8.57 -6.90 -2.99
C GLY A 720 9.79 -6.23 -3.66
N TYR A 721 9.98 -4.91 -3.47
CA TYR A 721 11.00 -4.14 -4.17
C TYR A 721 12.43 -4.64 -3.93
N GLN A 722 13.19 -4.82 -5.02
CA GLN A 722 14.63 -5.10 -4.98
C GLN A 722 15.38 -3.81 -5.34
N THR A 723 16.28 -3.34 -4.48
CA THR A 723 16.98 -2.09 -4.76
C THR A 723 17.99 -2.22 -5.90
N ILE A 724 18.34 -1.11 -6.55
CA ILE A 724 19.35 -1.06 -7.61
C ILE A 724 20.66 -1.76 -7.17
N PRO A 725 21.20 -1.57 -5.96
CA PRO A 725 22.35 -2.34 -5.46
C PRO A 725 22.10 -3.85 -5.33
N GLU A 726 20.89 -4.30 -4.95
CA GLU A 726 20.54 -5.73 -4.93
C GLU A 726 20.47 -6.32 -6.35
N LEU A 727 20.06 -5.53 -7.33
CA LEU A 727 19.96 -5.93 -8.75
C LEU A 727 21.32 -5.92 -9.47
N THR A 728 22.15 -4.90 -9.30
CA THR A 728 23.43 -4.75 -10.02
C THR A 728 24.60 -5.51 -9.35
N ASP A 729 25.82 -5.00 -9.50
CA ASP A 729 27.10 -5.44 -8.96
C ASP A 729 27.27 -5.27 -7.42
N GLY A 730 26.23 -4.88 -6.68
CA GLY A 730 26.28 -4.76 -5.21
C GLY A 730 26.88 -3.46 -4.68
N GLY A 731 26.54 -3.11 -3.44
CA GLY A 731 26.90 -1.86 -2.77
C GLY A 731 28.37 -1.74 -2.36
N LYS A 732 28.62 -0.87 -1.37
CA LYS A 732 29.91 -0.76 -0.68
C LYS A 732 29.71 -1.17 0.78
N GLY A 733 30.69 -1.80 1.41
CA GLY A 733 30.52 -2.26 2.78
C GLY A 733 31.81 -2.53 3.50
N TRP A 734 31.69 -2.74 4.80
CA TRP A 734 32.81 -2.95 5.70
C TRP A 734 33.35 -4.37 5.55
N ASP A 735 34.66 -4.49 5.40
CA ASP A 735 35.37 -5.76 5.58
C ASP A 735 36.04 -5.76 6.96
N ALA A 736 35.50 -6.56 7.87
CA ALA A 736 35.98 -6.64 9.25
C ALA A 736 37.36 -7.29 9.40
N LYS A 737 37.82 -8.07 8.41
CA LYS A 737 39.15 -8.69 8.39
C LYS A 737 40.19 -7.69 7.90
N GLU A 738 39.89 -7.02 6.79
CA GLU A 738 40.76 -6.03 6.15
C GLU A 738 40.70 -4.65 6.81
N LYS A 739 39.71 -4.43 7.71
CA LYS A 739 39.44 -3.18 8.45
C LYS A 739 39.31 -1.96 7.53
N LYS A 740 38.60 -2.12 6.42
CA LYS A 740 38.39 -1.07 5.41
C LYS A 740 37.03 -1.24 4.73
N PHE A 741 36.51 -0.16 4.16
CA PHE A 741 35.41 -0.26 3.21
C PHE A 741 35.93 -0.78 1.86
N ILE A 742 35.22 -1.75 1.29
CA ILE A 742 35.42 -2.26 -0.07
C ILE A 742 34.14 -2.02 -0.89
N GLY A 743 34.25 -1.92 -2.21
CA GLY A 743 33.14 -1.47 -3.08
C GLY A 743 32.84 -2.39 -4.25
N ALA A 744 31.59 -2.32 -4.74
CA ALA A 744 31.08 -3.11 -5.86
C ALA A 744 31.19 -4.63 -5.63
N VAL A 745 30.67 -5.08 -4.48
CA VAL A 745 30.60 -6.51 -4.14
C VAL A 745 29.14 -6.91 -3.97
N LYS A 746 28.68 -7.89 -4.76
CA LYS A 746 27.28 -8.36 -4.87
C LYS A 746 26.59 -8.69 -3.53
N ARG A 747 27.34 -9.00 -2.46
CA ARG A 747 26.77 -9.24 -1.13
C ARG A 747 26.21 -8.00 -0.46
N PHE A 748 26.82 -6.82 -0.68
CA PHE A 748 26.43 -5.60 0.03
C PHE A 748 25.18 -4.99 -0.60
N SER A 749 24.28 -4.52 0.24
CA SER A 749 23.09 -3.77 -0.14
C SER A 749 22.61 -2.93 1.04
N TRP A 750 21.37 -2.47 1.01
CA TRP A 750 20.72 -1.92 2.20
C TRP A 750 20.52 -2.98 3.30
N ARG A 751 20.58 -4.28 2.99
CA ARG A 751 20.48 -5.37 3.98
C ARG A 751 21.82 -5.62 4.67
N ASP A 752 22.84 -6.04 3.91
CA ASP A 752 24.21 -6.28 4.38
C ASP A 752 25.10 -5.05 4.07
N THR A 753 25.61 -4.42 5.11
CA THR A 753 26.57 -3.30 5.06
C THR A 753 27.98 -3.73 5.52
N GLY A 754 28.15 -4.97 5.96
CA GLY A 754 29.32 -5.47 6.69
C GLY A 754 29.35 -5.08 8.18
N LEU A 755 28.25 -4.53 8.72
CA LEU A 755 28.15 -4.03 10.09
C LEU A 755 26.99 -4.70 10.84
N ASP A 756 27.26 -5.86 11.43
CA ASP A 756 26.26 -6.76 12.05
C ASP A 756 25.45 -6.15 13.22
N PHE A 757 25.83 -4.97 13.71
CA PHE A 757 25.14 -4.24 14.79
C PHE A 757 23.99 -3.32 14.32
N GLN A 758 23.80 -3.11 13.01
CA GLN A 758 22.84 -2.13 12.49
C GLN A 758 21.38 -2.63 12.53
N THR A 759 20.69 -2.28 13.63
CA THR A 759 19.25 -2.50 13.87
C THR A 759 18.34 -1.53 13.08
N ASP A 760 17.02 -1.66 13.24
CA ASP A 760 16.01 -0.96 12.42
C ASP A 760 15.87 0.55 12.67
N ASP A 761 16.55 1.07 13.68
CA ASP A 761 16.68 2.47 14.08
C ASP A 761 17.90 3.19 13.46
N TYR A 762 18.79 2.48 12.79
CA TYR A 762 19.88 3.08 12.00
C TYR A 762 19.37 3.60 10.64
N PRO A 763 19.99 4.63 10.04
CA PRO A 763 19.63 5.14 8.72
C PRO A 763 19.81 4.07 7.64
N VAL A 764 18.96 4.10 6.61
CA VAL A 764 19.15 3.27 5.42
C VAL A 764 20.30 3.82 4.57
N VAL A 765 21.21 2.94 4.15
CA VAL A 765 22.36 3.23 3.28
C VAL A 765 22.49 2.14 2.22
N ASN A 766 23.42 2.28 1.26
CA ASN A 766 23.47 1.41 0.07
C ASN A 766 22.12 1.37 -0.66
N VAL A 767 21.58 2.55 -0.89
CA VAL A 767 20.48 2.84 -1.81
C VAL A 767 20.97 3.87 -2.85
N ALA A 768 20.35 3.88 -4.02
CA ALA A 768 20.47 4.91 -5.04
C ALA A 768 19.34 5.93 -4.91
N ILE A 769 19.44 7.07 -5.60
CA ILE A 769 18.39 8.11 -5.57
C ILE A 769 17.04 7.59 -6.06
N ASP A 770 17.03 6.67 -7.03
CA ASP A 770 15.79 6.12 -7.57
C ASP A 770 15.12 5.11 -6.61
N ASP A 771 15.90 4.36 -5.81
CA ASP A 771 15.35 3.53 -4.72
C ASP A 771 14.62 4.43 -3.69
N ALA A 772 15.19 5.61 -3.41
CA ALA A 772 14.62 6.59 -2.49
C ALA A 772 13.39 7.31 -3.07
N ARG A 773 13.36 7.55 -4.38
CA ARG A 773 12.17 8.05 -5.11
C ARG A 773 11.04 7.02 -5.12
N GLU A 774 11.31 5.73 -5.30
CA GLU A 774 10.27 4.68 -5.18
C GLU A 774 9.72 4.57 -3.76
N PHE A 775 10.56 4.73 -2.73
CA PHE A 775 10.07 4.86 -1.34
C PHE A 775 9.12 6.06 -1.18
N CYS A 776 9.46 7.23 -1.74
CA CYS A 776 8.59 8.42 -1.69
C CYS A 776 7.25 8.20 -2.43
N LYS A 777 7.27 7.52 -3.60
CA LYS A 777 6.06 7.16 -4.35
C LYS A 777 5.17 6.19 -3.57
N TRP A 778 5.76 5.17 -2.93
CA TRP A 778 5.03 4.24 -2.06
C TRP A 778 4.40 4.96 -0.86
N LEU A 779 5.14 5.89 -0.23
CA LEU A 779 4.61 6.70 0.85
C LEU A 779 3.44 7.59 0.39
N HIS A 780 3.55 8.22 -0.80
CA HIS A 780 2.45 8.99 -1.41
C HIS A 780 1.22 8.11 -1.71
N LYS A 781 1.42 6.89 -2.19
CA LYS A 781 0.33 5.92 -2.46
C LYS A 781 -0.40 5.50 -1.18
N ASN A 782 0.28 5.53 -0.03
CA ASN A 782 -0.30 5.25 1.28
C ASN A 782 -0.97 6.46 1.95
N CYS A 783 -1.08 7.61 1.26
CA CYS A 783 -1.95 8.72 1.66
C CYS A 783 -3.44 8.37 1.43
N ASP A 784 -4.27 8.48 2.47
CA ASP A 784 -5.73 8.25 2.40
C ASP A 784 -6.55 9.49 2.01
N GLY A 785 -5.88 10.61 1.75
CA GLY A 785 -6.48 11.88 1.32
C GLY A 785 -7.15 12.70 2.42
N ARG A 786 -7.19 12.25 3.68
CA ARG A 786 -7.81 12.99 4.79
C ARG A 786 -6.95 14.16 5.25
N VAL A 787 -5.64 13.97 5.31
CA VAL A 787 -4.68 15.08 5.27
C VAL A 787 -4.37 15.32 3.80
N LYS A 788 -4.58 16.56 3.34
CA LYS A 788 -4.17 16.96 2.00
C LYS A 788 -2.64 17.00 1.96
N ILE A 789 -2.08 16.35 0.95
CA ILE A 789 -0.64 16.30 0.67
C ILE A 789 -0.50 16.51 -0.83
N ARG A 790 -0.01 17.68 -1.23
CA ARG A 790 0.24 18.08 -2.62
C ARG A 790 1.38 17.29 -3.25
N GLU A 791 2.39 16.90 -2.46
CA GLU A 791 3.62 16.27 -2.96
C GLU A 791 4.29 15.44 -1.86
N VAL A 792 4.94 14.33 -2.23
CA VAL A 792 5.84 13.55 -1.37
C VAL A 792 7.07 13.18 -2.20
N ARG A 793 8.25 13.63 -1.77
CA ARG A 793 9.50 13.49 -2.54
C ARG A 793 10.73 13.61 -1.64
N LEU A 794 11.93 13.57 -2.24
CA LEU A 794 13.15 14.04 -1.60
C LEU A 794 13.11 15.58 -1.43
N PRO A 795 13.79 16.13 -0.40
CA PRO A 795 13.90 17.58 -0.26
C PRO A 795 14.65 18.19 -1.44
N GLY A 796 14.24 19.39 -1.84
CA GLY A 796 15.04 20.25 -2.69
C GLY A 796 16.21 20.82 -1.89
N GLU A 797 17.30 21.15 -2.58
CA GLU A 797 18.54 21.54 -1.93
C GLU A 797 18.40 22.82 -1.06
N ALA A 798 17.55 23.76 -1.50
CA ALA A 798 17.24 24.97 -0.75
C ALA A 798 16.37 24.72 0.49
N GLU A 799 15.37 23.83 0.38
CA GLU A 799 14.52 23.44 1.51
C GLU A 799 15.36 22.71 2.57
N TRP A 800 16.26 21.83 2.15
CA TRP A 800 17.20 21.14 3.02
C TRP A 800 18.13 22.11 3.74
N GLU A 801 18.79 23.05 3.03
CA GLU A 801 19.72 23.98 3.67
C GLU A 801 19.02 24.96 4.62
N PHE A 802 17.83 25.47 4.25
CA PHE A 802 17.01 26.28 5.14
C PHE A 802 16.65 25.52 6.43
N ALA A 803 16.21 24.27 6.28
CA ALA A 803 15.84 23.41 7.39
C ALA A 803 17.05 23.02 8.27
N CYS A 804 18.24 22.84 7.68
CA CYS A 804 19.51 22.62 8.39
C CYS A 804 19.90 23.85 9.22
N ARG A 805 19.94 25.02 8.57
CA ARG A 805 20.34 26.30 9.18
C ARG A 805 19.45 26.72 10.34
N ALA A 806 18.14 26.44 10.26
CA ALA A 806 17.13 26.84 11.25
C ALA A 806 17.22 28.34 11.66
N GLY A 807 17.51 29.21 10.68
CA GLY A 807 17.70 30.66 10.85
C GLY A 807 19.17 31.13 10.95
N SER A 808 20.15 30.23 11.14
CA SER A 808 21.57 30.60 11.24
C SER A 808 22.22 30.93 9.89
N GLN A 809 23.23 31.81 9.92
CA GLN A 809 24.10 32.13 8.78
C GLN A 809 25.54 31.63 8.95
N THR A 810 25.86 30.99 10.09
CA THR A 810 27.19 30.41 10.37
C THR A 810 27.34 28.99 9.79
N ARG A 811 28.54 28.38 9.89
CA ARG A 811 28.82 27.05 9.31
C ARG A 811 27.93 25.94 9.85
N PHE A 812 27.54 26.00 11.12
CA PHE A 812 26.58 25.09 11.74
C PHE A 812 25.39 25.88 12.28
N HIS A 813 24.25 25.24 12.56
CA HIS A 813 23.08 26.00 13.05
C HIS A 813 23.32 26.65 14.43
N PHE A 814 24.28 26.14 15.22
CA PHE A 814 24.66 26.62 16.54
C PHE A 814 25.87 27.57 16.56
N GLY A 815 26.50 27.85 15.41
CA GLY A 815 27.68 28.72 15.32
C GLY A 815 28.82 28.14 14.48
N ASP A 816 30.04 28.60 14.77
CA ASP A 816 31.29 28.19 14.10
C ASP A 816 32.22 27.34 14.98
N ASN A 817 31.72 26.74 16.06
CA ASN A 817 32.52 25.94 16.99
C ASN A 817 32.55 24.46 16.61
N ASP A 818 33.68 24.00 16.06
CA ASP A 818 33.91 22.59 15.73
C ASP A 818 33.76 21.62 16.91
N GLU A 819 34.21 21.98 18.12
CA GLU A 819 34.19 21.05 19.26
C GLU A 819 32.78 20.86 19.85
N GLN A 820 31.82 21.71 19.44
CA GLN A 820 30.40 21.55 19.75
C GLN A 820 29.67 20.64 18.74
N LEU A 821 30.29 20.35 17.59
CA LEU A 821 29.69 19.55 16.51
C LEU A 821 29.25 18.16 16.98
N VAL A 822 30.04 17.52 17.84
CA VAL A 822 29.74 16.19 18.42
C VAL A 822 28.49 16.17 19.32
N GLU A 823 27.96 17.32 19.73
CA GLU A 823 26.67 17.39 20.43
C GLU A 823 25.47 17.23 19.49
N PHE A 824 25.64 17.50 18.19
CA PHE A 824 24.58 17.61 17.17
C PHE A 824 24.78 16.72 15.94
N ALA A 825 25.97 16.14 15.77
CA ALA A 825 26.38 15.42 14.56
C ALA A 825 27.32 14.25 14.88
N ASN A 826 27.08 13.11 14.25
CA ASN A 826 27.99 11.97 14.24
C ASN A 826 29.03 12.19 13.12
N VAL A 827 30.31 12.28 13.46
CA VAL A 827 31.39 12.81 12.60
C VAL A 827 32.75 12.15 12.90
N ALA A 828 33.80 12.50 12.14
CA ALA A 828 35.16 12.04 12.38
C ALA A 828 35.74 12.59 13.70
N ASP A 829 35.45 11.89 14.79
CA ASP A 829 35.76 12.24 16.19
C ASP A 829 36.93 11.40 16.77
N ALA A 830 37.21 11.57 18.08
CA ALA A 830 38.22 10.75 18.75
C ALA A 830 37.90 9.24 18.80
N ALA A 831 36.63 8.81 18.72
CA ALA A 831 36.25 7.39 18.63
C ALA A 831 36.55 6.80 17.23
N ALA A 832 36.30 7.54 16.15
CA ALA A 832 36.73 7.18 14.80
C ALA A 832 38.27 7.06 14.69
N ARG A 833 39.00 7.93 15.42
CA ARG A 833 40.47 7.88 15.52
C ARG A 833 40.97 6.61 16.23
N GLU A 834 40.34 6.20 17.33
CA GLU A 834 40.67 4.95 18.05
C GLU A 834 40.50 3.69 17.19
N LYS A 835 39.67 3.75 16.15
CA LYS A 835 39.48 2.67 15.17
C LYS A 835 40.33 2.83 13.90
N ASN A 836 41.11 3.91 13.78
CA ASN A 836 41.93 4.28 12.61
C ASN A 836 41.09 4.34 11.30
N LEU A 837 39.87 4.89 11.38
CA LEU A 837 38.92 4.93 10.27
C LEU A 837 39.05 6.18 9.38
N ALA A 838 39.46 7.31 9.97
CA ALA A 838 39.57 8.59 9.30
C ALA A 838 40.74 9.43 9.87
N PRO A 839 41.28 10.40 9.10
CA PRO A 839 42.12 11.46 9.67
C PRO A 839 41.24 12.43 10.48
N VAL A 840 41.49 12.49 11.79
CA VAL A 840 40.63 13.20 12.76
C VAL A 840 41.29 14.47 13.27
N THR A 841 40.53 15.56 13.29
CA THR A 841 40.96 16.90 13.76
C THR A 841 40.17 17.42 14.97
N LEU A 842 39.12 16.71 15.41
CA LEU A 842 38.28 17.06 16.56
C LEU A 842 38.82 16.41 17.84
N ASN A 843 38.63 17.06 18.99
CA ASN A 843 38.99 16.51 20.30
C ASN A 843 37.79 15.97 21.07
N GLY A 844 36.57 16.39 20.72
CA GLY A 844 35.32 15.84 21.24
C GLY A 844 35.08 14.36 20.92
N ARG A 845 34.01 13.82 21.51
CA ARG A 845 33.46 12.48 21.20
C ARG A 845 31.96 12.53 21.04
N ASP A 846 31.43 11.94 19.97
CA ASP A 846 29.99 11.65 19.83
C ASP A 846 29.65 10.23 20.33
N GLY A 847 30.64 9.32 20.32
CA GLY A 847 30.54 7.94 20.82
C GLY A 847 30.30 6.87 19.75
N PHE A 848 30.23 7.22 18.47
CA PHE A 848 29.84 6.32 17.38
C PHE A 848 30.94 6.20 16.30
N PRO A 849 31.72 5.11 16.26
CA PRO A 849 32.78 4.93 15.26
C PRO A 849 32.26 4.64 13.83
N PHE A 850 30.94 4.60 13.65
CA PHE A 850 30.22 4.39 12.40
C PHE A 850 28.90 5.19 12.49
N SER A 851 28.01 5.08 11.50
CA SER A 851 26.63 5.58 11.60
C SER A 851 25.99 5.23 12.95
N ALA A 852 25.24 6.16 13.53
CA ALA A 852 24.45 5.96 14.74
C ALA A 852 23.02 5.51 14.40
N PRO A 853 22.25 4.98 15.37
CA PRO A 853 20.80 5.11 15.33
C PRO A 853 20.41 6.58 15.15
N VAL A 854 19.30 6.84 14.45
CA VAL A 854 18.85 8.22 14.24
C VAL A 854 18.42 8.89 15.55
N GLY A 855 18.53 10.21 15.64
CA GLY A 855 17.99 10.98 16.75
C GLY A 855 18.75 10.87 18.07
N ARG A 856 19.94 10.26 18.08
CA ARG A 856 20.73 10.05 19.31
C ARG A 856 21.30 11.36 19.87
N LEU A 857 21.81 12.23 19.00
CA LEU A 857 22.40 13.54 19.34
C LEU A 857 21.34 14.64 19.48
N LYS A 858 21.71 15.91 19.62
CA LYS A 858 20.76 17.02 19.79
C LYS A 858 20.13 17.44 18.45
N PRO A 859 18.83 17.76 18.42
CA PRO A 859 18.20 18.37 17.25
C PRO A 859 18.54 19.86 17.12
N ASN A 860 18.31 20.42 15.94
CA ASN A 860 18.38 21.86 15.71
C ASN A 860 17.08 22.58 16.19
N PRO A 861 17.01 23.93 16.19
CA PRO A 861 15.83 24.69 16.64
C PRO A 861 14.49 24.38 15.92
N PHE A 862 14.52 23.70 14.76
CA PHE A 862 13.34 23.22 14.04
C PHE A 862 12.92 21.79 14.43
N GLY A 863 13.57 21.17 15.43
CA GLY A 863 13.25 19.81 15.89
C GLY A 863 13.80 18.70 14.98
N LEU A 864 14.65 19.07 14.02
CA LEU A 864 15.26 18.19 13.04
C LEU A 864 16.61 17.69 13.56
N TYR A 865 16.85 16.40 13.42
CA TYR A 865 18.07 15.73 13.88
C TYR A 865 19.06 15.49 12.75
N ASP A 866 20.30 15.20 13.14
CA ASP A 866 21.37 14.61 12.32
C ASP A 866 21.79 15.43 11.05
N MET A 867 21.20 16.63 10.87
CA MET A 867 21.42 17.65 9.81
C MET A 867 22.87 18.06 9.52
N HIS A 868 23.85 17.53 10.24
CA HIS A 868 25.27 17.88 10.19
C HIS A 868 26.18 16.65 10.14
N GLY A 869 25.67 15.42 10.08
CA GLY A 869 26.52 14.23 10.17
C GLY A 869 25.77 12.95 9.88
N ASN A 870 26.17 11.86 10.56
CA ASN A 870 25.63 10.51 10.41
C ASN A 870 25.77 9.94 8.99
N VAL A 871 24.90 10.31 8.05
CA VAL A 871 24.96 9.93 6.62
C VAL A 871 24.62 11.09 5.69
N TRP A 872 25.12 11.03 4.46
CA TRP A 872 24.73 11.95 3.40
C TRP A 872 23.29 11.70 2.97
N GLU A 873 22.56 12.76 2.66
CA GLU A 873 21.18 12.69 2.20
C GLU A 873 21.06 13.06 0.72
N PHE A 874 20.40 12.23 -0.09
CA PHE A 874 19.98 12.62 -1.45
C PHE A 874 19.00 13.80 -1.40
N CYS A 875 19.27 14.84 -2.19
CA CYS A 875 18.29 15.87 -2.56
C CYS A 875 17.79 15.66 -3.99
N GLU A 876 16.63 16.21 -4.32
CA GLU A 876 15.98 16.05 -5.63
C GLU A 876 16.58 16.96 -6.73
N ASP A 877 17.33 18.00 -6.34
CA ASP A 877 18.02 18.92 -7.27
C ASP A 877 19.27 18.30 -7.93
N HIS A 878 19.59 18.80 -9.12
CA HIS A 878 20.83 18.48 -9.82
C HIS A 878 21.96 19.41 -9.39
N TYR A 879 23.19 18.89 -9.37
CA TYR A 879 24.37 19.65 -8.96
C TYR A 879 24.69 20.76 -9.98
N GLY A 880 24.55 22.01 -9.55
CA GLY A 880 24.71 23.20 -10.37
C GLY A 880 25.04 24.45 -9.55
N LYS A 881 25.16 25.60 -10.21
CA LYS A 881 25.45 26.89 -9.57
C LYS A 881 24.22 27.53 -8.96
N TYR A 882 24.39 28.22 -7.84
CA TYR A 882 23.28 28.93 -7.20
C TYR A 882 22.87 30.21 -7.94
N ALA A 883 23.75 30.81 -8.73
CA ALA A 883 23.44 31.99 -9.55
C ALA A 883 22.30 31.78 -10.57
N ALA A 884 21.93 30.53 -10.88
CA ALA A 884 20.82 30.18 -11.76
C ALA A 884 19.61 29.56 -11.02
N LEU A 885 19.58 29.60 -9.68
CA LEU A 885 18.37 29.31 -8.92
C LEU A 885 17.30 30.42 -9.16
N PRO A 886 16.00 30.11 -9.02
CA PRO A 886 14.95 31.12 -8.94
C PRO A 886 14.98 31.77 -7.55
N LYS A 887 14.64 33.05 -7.49
CA LYS A 887 14.57 33.81 -6.22
C LYS A 887 13.41 33.38 -5.32
N GLU A 888 12.41 32.69 -5.86
CA GLU A 888 11.23 32.18 -5.17
C GLU A 888 10.99 30.73 -5.63
N ARG A 889 11.05 29.75 -4.72
CA ARG A 889 10.70 28.33 -4.99
C ARG A 889 10.54 27.48 -3.73
N ASN A 890 9.57 26.57 -3.75
CA ASN A 890 9.71 25.22 -3.15
C ASN A 890 9.86 24.12 -4.23
N ALA A 891 9.38 24.37 -5.47
CA ALA A 891 9.43 23.39 -6.56
C ALA A 891 10.86 23.08 -7.07
N LEU A 892 11.00 21.98 -7.81
CA LEU A 892 12.27 21.41 -8.29
C LEU A 892 12.93 22.20 -9.43
N GLN A 893 14.27 22.29 -9.46
CA GLN A 893 14.99 22.63 -10.69
C GLN A 893 15.38 21.38 -11.49
N THR A 894 14.66 21.14 -12.59
CA THR A 894 15.19 20.38 -13.74
C THR A 894 16.04 21.28 -14.66
N VAL A 895 16.78 22.24 -14.10
CA VAL A 895 17.69 23.10 -14.87
C VAL A 895 19.02 22.37 -15.00
N VAL A 896 19.25 21.75 -16.14
CA VAL A 896 20.50 21.05 -16.46
C VAL A 896 21.61 22.09 -16.67
N GLN A 897 22.29 22.47 -15.59
CA GLN A 897 23.40 23.44 -15.61
C GLN A 897 24.72 22.81 -16.14
N GLY A 898 24.63 22.02 -17.21
CA GLY A 898 25.73 21.24 -17.78
C GLY A 898 26.02 19.91 -17.10
N GLU A 899 25.50 19.67 -15.89
CA GLU A 899 25.66 18.40 -15.16
C GLU A 899 24.31 17.73 -14.86
N ILE A 900 24.19 16.44 -15.19
CA ILE A 900 23.00 15.59 -15.00
C ILE A 900 23.06 14.76 -13.70
N ARG A 901 23.83 15.21 -12.71
CA ARG A 901 24.17 14.43 -11.50
C ARG A 901 23.45 14.98 -10.27
N PRO A 902 22.83 14.15 -9.41
CA PRO A 902 22.19 14.62 -8.18
C PRO A 902 23.19 15.25 -7.18
N VAL A 903 22.65 16.04 -6.26
CA VAL A 903 23.38 16.56 -5.08
C VAL A 903 23.01 15.79 -3.81
N MET A 904 24.00 15.65 -2.92
CA MET A 904 23.85 15.19 -1.54
C MET A 904 24.18 16.30 -0.54
N ARG A 905 23.50 16.29 0.60
CA ARG A 905 23.64 17.22 1.72
C ARG A 905 23.84 16.51 3.07
N GLY A 906 24.18 17.27 4.11
CA GLY A 906 24.48 16.74 5.45
C GLY A 906 25.98 16.63 5.70
N GLY A 907 26.40 15.43 6.09
CA GLY A 907 27.79 15.06 6.34
C GLY A 907 27.90 13.53 6.39
N ALA A 908 28.87 12.99 7.12
CA ALA A 908 28.86 11.57 7.49
C ALA A 908 29.77 11.29 8.69
N TRP A 909 29.54 10.16 9.36
CA TRP A 909 30.31 9.66 10.51
C TRP A 909 31.85 9.53 10.30
N HIS A 910 32.35 9.64 9.07
CA HIS A 910 33.78 9.58 8.74
C HIS A 910 34.37 10.90 8.20
N LEU A 911 33.61 11.99 8.24
CA LEU A 911 33.98 13.29 7.68
C LEU A 911 34.13 14.36 8.76
N THR A 912 34.87 15.43 8.47
CA THR A 912 35.26 16.44 9.47
C THR A 912 34.35 17.66 9.44
N GLY A 913 34.58 18.63 10.34
CA GLY A 913 33.86 19.91 10.38
C GLY A 913 33.92 20.75 9.08
N SER A 914 34.83 20.47 8.14
CA SER A 914 34.79 21.05 6.78
C SER A 914 33.59 20.59 5.97
N ASP A 915 33.15 19.35 6.18
CA ASP A 915 32.19 18.66 5.32
C ASP A 915 30.78 18.60 5.91
N CYS A 916 30.66 18.95 7.20
CA CYS A 916 29.46 18.86 8.02
C CYS A 916 28.68 20.18 8.11
N ARG A 917 29.05 21.18 7.30
CA ARG A 917 28.51 22.55 7.32
C ARG A 917 27.13 22.62 6.67
N CYS A 918 26.29 23.55 7.10
CA CYS A 918 24.99 23.89 6.49
C CYS A 918 25.06 23.95 4.96
N ALA A 919 26.09 24.62 4.43
CA ALA A 919 26.27 24.92 3.01
C ALA A 919 27.09 23.87 2.23
N ASN A 920 27.53 22.77 2.86
CA ASN A 920 28.38 21.79 2.18
C ASN A 920 27.57 20.91 1.22
N ARG A 921 28.19 20.53 0.09
CA ARG A 921 27.54 19.80 -1.01
C ARG A 921 28.43 18.66 -1.49
N PHE A 922 27.83 17.51 -1.78
CA PHE A 922 28.52 16.40 -2.44
C PHE A 922 27.83 16.02 -3.76
N ILE A 923 28.61 15.67 -4.79
CA ILE A 923 28.10 15.30 -6.11
C ILE A 923 28.03 13.78 -6.28
N VAL A 924 26.84 13.29 -6.64
CA VAL A 924 26.54 11.86 -6.75
C VAL A 924 27.02 11.32 -8.12
N GLY A 925 27.54 10.10 -8.16
CA GLY A 925 27.75 9.38 -9.43
C GLY A 925 26.43 8.94 -10.07
N SER A 926 26.38 8.76 -11.40
CA SER A 926 25.14 8.39 -12.11
C SER A 926 24.55 7.01 -11.73
N THR A 927 25.34 6.14 -11.09
CA THR A 927 24.91 4.88 -10.44
C THR A 927 25.26 4.86 -8.95
N GLY A 928 25.30 6.04 -8.34
CA GLY A 928 25.88 6.32 -7.04
C GLY A 928 25.15 5.66 -5.88
N ARG A 929 25.76 4.61 -5.34
CA ARG A 929 25.36 3.88 -4.13
C ARG A 929 26.50 3.91 -3.11
N TYR A 930 26.19 4.25 -1.87
CA TYR A 930 27.18 4.61 -0.85
C TYR A 930 26.85 3.97 0.50
N ALA A 931 27.86 3.44 1.19
CA ALA A 931 27.75 2.95 2.56
C ALA A 931 27.46 4.06 3.59
N THR A 932 27.53 5.32 3.17
CA THR A 932 27.34 6.54 3.96
C THR A 932 26.35 7.49 3.30
N GLY A 933 25.46 6.98 2.44
CA GLY A 933 24.44 7.77 1.73
C GLY A 933 23.06 7.15 1.88
N GLY A 934 22.18 7.89 2.56
CA GLY A 934 20.76 7.63 2.74
C GLY A 934 19.92 8.82 2.24
N PHE A 935 18.76 9.06 2.83
CA PHE A 935 17.85 10.14 2.42
C PHE A 935 16.81 10.49 3.48
N ARG A 936 16.13 11.63 3.27
CA ARG A 936 14.95 12.08 4.02
C ARG A 936 13.81 12.37 3.06
N VAL A 937 12.59 12.32 3.60
CA VAL A 937 11.36 12.62 2.84
C VAL A 937 10.85 14.00 3.22
N LEU A 938 10.39 14.74 2.22
CA LEU A 938 9.66 15.99 2.35
C LEU A 938 8.24 15.80 1.84
N CYS A 939 7.26 16.35 2.55
CA CYS A 939 5.85 16.37 2.17
C CYS A 939 5.33 17.81 2.11
N MET A 940 4.72 18.17 0.98
CA MET A 940 4.02 19.43 0.80
C MET A 940 2.54 19.25 1.18
N PRO A 941 1.95 20.06 2.09
CA PRO A 941 0.51 20.07 2.34
C PRO A 941 -0.32 20.69 1.18
#